data_AF-A0A4S2N3H9-F1
#
_entry.id   AF-A0A4S2N3H9-F1
#
_cell.length_a   1.000
_cell.length_b   1.000
_cell.length_c   1.000
_cell.angle_alpha   90.00
_cell.angle_beta   90.00
_cell.angle_gamma   90.00
#
_symmetry.space_group_name_H-M   'P 1'
#
loop_
_entity.id
_entity.type
_entity.pdbx_description
1 polymer ?
#
loop_
_entity_poly.entity_id
_entity_poly.type
_entity_poly.pdbx_seq_one_letter_code
_entity_poly.pdbx_strand_id
1 'polypeptide(L)'
;MVSMPSMPSIPTMPGSWDLSPSPYTTPALEAPNTHTYVTTQLLSRRREFLSPKTVTVQVSTWNIGSFESAHDLPEWLPKVSKSPEQVDIYALALQEVVDVTNTQNFLRYIDPKIALSWKAHAQNALPAGYECVASTQLIGMLLMVFVSPRIADSTTNVSVSNVGTGLMGYVGNKGGVGVRIVLGDTLRLVFVNCHLAAFTNATDRRNWDAAEISRRLVFDPVTKETVGLNESTALPKYEQEGLDKSDIVFWTGDLNYRIELDNADVRSLLKPWMPKDLPPTHADISTPPSPIVGRNESKEKEKDEKDGKNGKEEPHLPPTPSEMHPAAAMTLEGTIDSLMRHDQLLKVRREGNPAWNDFKEGKVTFLPTYKYDQGTVGVFDSSEKARVPAWCDRILWRLRAPLPVADGAGTSKPQVPDKNAEMLFEAVDSEEEDEEEDDLIVTRGDTPSPVRTSLDTQRPYDDPVSSYTTPFGPITVSQLSYVSHQHITTSDHKPVSSLFSLTFPASVPAQRTTIHAEIVREADKMENEHRPVITVLIDSPTNEISSSENHALDFGNIAALRIYELTLTVANTGTSIAHTSFVDPPKKEYLTIEPLPAKALQPGETASASIRLHVNTPELARKFNSGEEKLDDVVVLHTKDGKDTFLPLTATWQPTTFGTPISELLHVPESSGGYRAWAAQSEDQKQGNARYSSPRELYRLTEHIIGVLPSCTAQGHPNPFARSQQLATVEQSNDVLATWEALDTDTPFPAETTAEAAITVLEQWFRALPDALVDWDTVPAAAKKKGSAVLESLDKEAVNIVVYMTAVW
;
A
#
# COMPACT_ATOMS: atom_id res chain seq x y z
N MET A 1 38.46 44.38 -21.40
CA MET A 1 38.71 43.78 -22.73
C MET A 1 38.82 42.28 -22.54
N VAL A 2 37.76 41.53 -22.82
CA VAL A 2 37.86 40.07 -22.88
C VAL A 2 36.99 39.61 -24.04
N SER A 3 37.67 39.05 -25.05
CA SER A 3 37.10 38.48 -26.26
C SER A 3 36.64 37.04 -26.01
N MET A 4 35.63 36.60 -26.76
CA MET A 4 35.22 35.20 -26.85
C MET A 4 36.35 34.27 -27.30
N PRO A 5 36.23 32.97 -27.00
CA PRO A 5 36.22 32.01 -28.12
C PRO A 5 35.28 30.78 -27.98
N SER A 6 34.69 30.43 -29.13
CA SER A 6 34.37 29.11 -29.74
C SER A 6 33.90 27.88 -28.93
N MET A 7 32.80 27.28 -29.43
CA MET A 7 32.26 25.95 -29.08
C MET A 7 33.24 24.78 -29.32
N PRO A 8 33.11 23.68 -28.56
CA PRO A 8 33.59 22.36 -28.94
C PRO A 8 32.47 21.36 -29.29
N SER A 9 32.91 20.36 -30.05
CA SER A 9 32.23 19.36 -30.89
C SER A 9 31.63 18.14 -30.17
N ILE A 10 30.67 17.52 -30.87
CA ILE A 10 29.96 16.26 -30.57
C ILE A 10 30.94 15.06 -30.54
N PRO A 11 30.85 14.14 -29.54
CA PRO A 11 31.59 12.88 -29.57
C PRO A 11 30.80 11.74 -30.21
N THR A 12 31.50 11.00 -31.08
CA THR A 12 31.15 9.75 -31.77
C THR A 12 31.06 8.54 -30.83
N MET A 13 30.05 7.70 -31.03
CA MET A 13 29.86 6.38 -30.37
C MET A 13 30.86 5.33 -30.88
N PRO A 14 31.39 4.43 -30.02
CA PRO A 14 32.08 3.22 -30.45
C PRO A 14 31.24 1.95 -30.25
N GLY A 15 31.31 1.05 -31.23
CA GLY A 15 31.61 -0.36 -31.00
C GLY A 15 30.45 -1.33 -30.75
N SER A 16 30.30 -2.25 -31.71
CA SER A 16 29.46 -3.45 -31.73
C SER A 16 29.60 -4.36 -30.51
N TRP A 17 28.47 -4.86 -29.99
CA TRP A 17 28.42 -6.00 -29.08
C TRP A 17 27.76 -7.21 -29.75
N ASP A 18 28.45 -8.32 -29.58
CA ASP A 18 28.27 -9.65 -30.16
C ASP A 18 26.97 -10.32 -29.66
N LEU A 19 26.19 -10.91 -30.56
CA LEU A 19 24.95 -11.62 -30.24
C LEU A 19 25.26 -13.12 -30.06
N SER A 20 25.34 -13.58 -28.81
CA SER A 20 25.19 -15.00 -28.49
C SER A 20 23.99 -15.18 -27.54
N PRO A 21 23.07 -16.14 -27.81
CA PRO A 21 21.88 -16.33 -26.99
C PRO A 21 22.24 -17.10 -25.71
N SER A 22 22.09 -16.44 -24.56
CA SER A 22 22.07 -17.11 -23.24
C SER A 22 20.83 -18.00 -23.14
N PRO A 23 20.93 -19.26 -22.70
CA PRO A 23 19.77 -20.12 -22.50
C PRO A 23 19.01 -19.70 -21.23
N TYR A 24 17.77 -19.25 -21.44
CA TYR A 24 16.64 -19.26 -20.51
C TYR A 24 16.99 -19.35 -19.01
N THR A 25 17.23 -18.19 -18.39
CA THR A 25 16.84 -18.03 -16.99
C THR A 25 15.39 -17.57 -17.00
N THR A 26 14.47 -18.51 -16.84
CA THR A 26 13.11 -18.19 -16.41
C THR A 26 13.24 -17.39 -15.12
N PRO A 27 12.71 -16.15 -15.03
CA PRO A 27 12.63 -15.50 -13.74
C PRO A 27 11.77 -16.42 -12.88
N ALA A 28 12.31 -16.91 -11.78
CA ALA A 28 11.46 -17.44 -10.72
C ALA A 28 10.49 -16.31 -10.38
N LEU A 29 9.20 -16.47 -10.70
CA LEU A 29 8.18 -15.61 -10.14
C LEU A 29 8.37 -15.71 -8.62
N GLU A 30 8.88 -14.65 -8.00
CA GLU A 30 8.71 -14.46 -6.57
C GLU A 30 7.23 -14.70 -6.30
N ALA A 31 6.92 -15.70 -5.46
CA ALA A 31 5.55 -15.99 -5.09
C ALA A 31 4.92 -14.66 -4.63
N PRO A 32 3.80 -14.22 -5.23
CA PRO A 32 3.21 -12.95 -4.86
C PRO A 32 2.97 -12.97 -3.34
N ASN A 33 3.41 -11.92 -2.65
CA ASN A 33 3.11 -11.69 -1.24
C ASN A 33 1.64 -12.08 -0.97
N THR A 34 1.39 -12.90 0.05
CA THR A 34 0.06 -13.41 0.42
C THR A 34 -1.00 -12.32 0.39
N HIS A 35 -0.66 -11.10 0.82
CA HIS A 35 -1.53 -9.93 0.73
C HIS A 35 -1.94 -9.60 -0.72
N THR A 36 -0.99 -9.53 -1.65
CA THR A 36 -1.24 -9.26 -3.07
C THR A 36 -2.11 -10.34 -3.70
N TYR A 37 -1.88 -11.61 -3.36
CA TYR A 37 -2.71 -12.71 -3.83
C TYR A 37 -4.16 -12.56 -3.33
N VAL A 38 -4.35 -12.35 -2.03
CA VAL A 38 -5.68 -12.19 -1.42
C VAL A 38 -6.44 -11.03 -2.04
N THR A 39 -5.83 -9.86 -2.16
CA THR A 39 -6.46 -8.69 -2.82
C THR A 39 -6.83 -9.00 -4.27
N THR A 40 -5.92 -9.61 -5.04
CA THR A 40 -6.16 -9.93 -6.46
C THR A 40 -7.32 -10.91 -6.63
N GLN A 41 -7.38 -11.96 -5.81
CA GLN A 41 -8.49 -12.94 -5.85
C GLN A 41 -9.81 -12.35 -5.37
N LEU A 42 -9.78 -11.48 -4.36
CA LEU A 42 -11.00 -10.83 -3.87
C LEU A 42 -11.59 -9.92 -4.96
N LEU A 43 -10.74 -9.20 -5.68
CA LEU A 43 -11.14 -8.36 -6.81
C LEU A 43 -11.64 -9.18 -8.01
N SER A 44 -11.08 -10.36 -8.28
CA SER A 44 -11.54 -11.24 -9.37
C SER A 44 -12.95 -11.80 -9.09
N ARG A 45 -13.25 -12.11 -7.82
CA ARG A 45 -14.53 -12.66 -7.34
C ARG A 45 -15.59 -11.61 -6.98
N ARG A 46 -15.34 -10.33 -7.27
CA ARG A 46 -16.26 -9.24 -6.87
C ARG A 46 -17.70 -9.36 -7.30
N ARG A 47 -17.98 -10.00 -8.44
CA ARG A 47 -19.35 -10.22 -8.91
C ARG A 47 -20.18 -11.09 -7.95
N GLU A 48 -19.53 -11.86 -7.08
CA GLU A 48 -20.18 -12.72 -6.09
C GLU A 48 -20.64 -11.95 -4.85
N PHE A 49 -20.08 -10.76 -4.57
CA PHE A 49 -20.46 -9.94 -3.42
C PHE A 49 -20.97 -8.54 -3.78
N LEU A 50 -21.19 -8.26 -5.07
CA LEU A 50 -21.82 -7.02 -5.53
C LEU A 50 -23.28 -7.28 -5.88
N SER A 51 -24.17 -6.43 -5.40
CA SER A 51 -25.61 -6.48 -5.70
C SER A 51 -26.14 -5.09 -6.05
N PRO A 52 -27.13 -4.96 -6.95
CA PRO A 52 -27.75 -3.67 -7.23
C PRO A 52 -28.40 -3.08 -5.97
N LYS A 53 -28.03 -1.84 -5.64
CA LYS A 53 -28.61 -1.05 -4.54
C LYS A 53 -29.20 0.23 -5.13
N THR A 54 -30.40 0.58 -4.69
CA THR A 54 -31.07 1.83 -5.05
C THR A 54 -31.10 2.76 -3.84
N VAL A 55 -30.72 4.03 -4.03
CA VAL A 55 -30.79 5.09 -3.02
C VAL A 55 -31.45 6.34 -3.59
N THR A 56 -32.14 7.09 -2.74
CA THR A 56 -32.80 8.34 -3.13
C THR A 56 -32.01 9.56 -2.65
N VAL A 57 -31.75 10.52 -3.55
CA VAL A 57 -30.92 11.70 -3.27
C VAL A 57 -31.72 12.96 -3.59
N GLN A 58 -31.88 13.85 -2.61
CA GLN A 58 -32.43 15.18 -2.81
C GLN A 58 -31.29 16.20 -2.82
N VAL A 59 -31.06 16.82 -3.98
CA VAL A 59 -30.15 17.96 -4.13
C VAL A 59 -30.99 19.22 -4.04
N SER A 60 -30.57 20.20 -3.26
CA SER A 60 -31.34 21.43 -3.06
C SER A 60 -30.42 22.63 -2.94
N THR A 61 -30.82 23.76 -3.52
CA THR A 61 -30.06 25.01 -3.53
C THR A 61 -30.88 26.22 -3.18
N TRP A 62 -30.28 27.19 -2.50
CA TRP A 62 -30.91 28.45 -2.17
C TRP A 62 -29.90 29.57 -1.93
N ASN A 63 -29.97 30.64 -2.73
CA ASN A 63 -29.32 31.90 -2.38
C ASN A 63 -30.13 32.61 -1.29
N ILE A 64 -29.52 32.79 -0.13
CA ILE A 64 -30.17 33.21 1.11
C ILE A 64 -30.33 34.72 1.20
N GLY A 65 -29.44 35.51 0.58
CA GLY A 65 -29.45 36.97 0.62
C GLY A 65 -29.17 37.61 1.99
N SER A 66 -29.29 36.91 3.13
CA SER A 66 -28.72 37.24 4.47
C SER A 66 -29.19 36.27 5.60
N PHE A 67 -28.47 36.24 6.74
CA PHE A 67 -28.52 35.21 7.82
C PHE A 67 -29.86 34.95 8.54
N GLU A 68 -30.92 35.77 8.39
CA GLU A 68 -32.14 35.68 9.22
C GLU A 68 -33.21 34.66 8.74
N SER A 69 -32.95 33.89 7.67
CA SER A 69 -33.97 33.09 6.96
C SER A 69 -34.06 31.60 7.35
N ALA A 70 -33.32 31.14 8.36
CA ALA A 70 -33.30 29.72 8.75
C ALA A 70 -34.67 29.16 9.22
N HIS A 71 -35.64 30.03 9.49
CA HIS A 71 -37.01 29.67 9.86
C HIS A 71 -37.82 29.00 8.75
N ASP A 72 -37.45 29.18 7.47
CA ASP A 72 -38.14 28.60 6.32
C ASP A 72 -37.65 27.18 5.98
N LEU A 73 -36.54 26.74 6.57
CA LEU A 73 -35.98 25.40 6.35
C LEU A 73 -37.00 24.25 6.59
N PRO A 74 -37.86 24.26 7.63
CA PRO A 74 -38.86 23.21 7.82
C PRO A 74 -39.95 23.18 6.76
N GLU A 75 -40.23 24.31 6.10
CA GLU A 75 -41.18 24.39 5.00
C GLU A 75 -40.55 23.86 3.70
N TRP A 76 -39.29 24.23 3.46
CA TRP A 76 -38.50 23.75 2.32
C TRP A 76 -38.16 22.25 2.41
N LEU A 77 -37.82 21.77 3.61
CA LEU A 77 -37.41 20.40 3.93
C LEU A 77 -38.35 19.80 4.97
N PRO A 78 -39.59 19.41 4.58
CA PRO A 78 -40.57 18.93 5.54
C PRO A 78 -40.14 17.61 6.21
N LYS A 79 -40.22 17.56 7.54
CA LYS A 79 -39.94 16.36 8.37
C LYS A 79 -40.72 15.11 7.95
N VAL A 80 -41.91 15.32 7.42
CA VAL A 80 -42.78 14.26 6.89
C VAL A 80 -42.86 14.50 5.39
N SER A 81 -42.08 13.72 4.64
CA SER A 81 -42.23 13.63 3.19
C SER A 81 -43.69 13.27 2.87
N LYS A 82 -44.33 14.02 1.98
CA LYS A 82 -45.62 13.63 1.38
C LYS A 82 -45.46 12.42 0.43
N SER A 83 -44.23 12.02 0.14
CA SER A 83 -43.87 10.83 -0.63
C SER A 83 -43.74 9.60 0.32
N PRO A 84 -44.26 8.43 -0.08
CA PRO A 84 -44.10 7.18 0.66
C PRO A 84 -42.64 6.67 0.71
N GLU A 85 -41.72 7.25 -0.06
CA GLU A 85 -40.29 6.89 -0.09
C GLU A 85 -39.44 7.89 0.71
N GLN A 86 -38.65 7.35 1.65
CA GLN A 86 -37.71 8.12 2.46
C GLN A 86 -36.46 8.50 1.64
N VAL A 87 -36.07 9.77 1.66
CA VAL A 87 -34.84 10.28 0.99
C VAL A 87 -33.60 9.76 1.73
N ASP A 88 -32.66 9.12 1.06
CA ASP A 88 -31.44 8.62 1.73
C ASP A 88 -30.38 9.69 1.93
N ILE A 89 -30.26 10.65 1.00
CA ILE A 89 -29.25 11.71 1.05
C ILE A 89 -29.89 13.07 0.80
N TYR A 90 -29.62 14.04 1.66
CA TYR A 90 -29.90 15.46 1.42
C TYR A 90 -28.59 16.21 1.19
N ALA A 91 -28.43 16.83 0.02
CA ALA A 91 -27.33 17.75 -0.27
C ALA A 91 -27.89 19.18 -0.37
N LEU A 92 -27.55 20.02 0.61
CA LEU A 92 -28.03 21.38 0.75
C LEU A 92 -26.93 22.38 0.39
N ALA A 93 -27.13 23.11 -0.70
CA ALA A 93 -26.23 24.11 -1.24
C ALA A 93 -26.78 25.52 -0.98
N LEU A 94 -26.19 26.26 -0.06
CA LEU A 94 -26.58 27.62 0.26
C LEU A 94 -25.57 28.63 -0.29
N GLN A 95 -26.04 29.78 -0.76
CA GLN A 95 -25.22 30.92 -1.16
C GLN A 95 -25.62 32.15 -0.34
N GLU A 96 -24.70 33.11 -0.18
CA GLU A 96 -24.91 34.34 0.60
C GLU A 96 -25.39 34.09 2.04
N VAL A 97 -24.89 33.02 2.69
CA VAL A 97 -25.15 32.78 4.13
C VAL A 97 -24.52 33.84 5.04
N VAL A 98 -23.71 34.74 4.45
CA VAL A 98 -23.11 35.92 5.06
C VAL A 98 -23.34 37.11 4.12
N ASP A 99 -23.57 38.29 4.69
CA ASP A 99 -23.63 39.54 3.91
C ASP A 99 -22.22 39.93 3.46
N VAL A 100 -21.93 39.69 2.18
CA VAL A 100 -20.63 39.96 1.55
C VAL A 100 -20.49 41.40 1.06
N THR A 101 -21.55 42.22 1.12
CA THR A 101 -21.56 43.61 0.62
C THR A 101 -20.91 44.60 1.59
N ASN A 102 -20.69 44.19 2.84
CA ASN A 102 -20.07 45.02 3.87
C ASN A 102 -18.61 44.60 4.10
N THR A 103 -17.67 45.30 3.48
CA THR A 103 -16.22 45.02 3.56
C THR A 103 -15.64 45.06 4.98
N GLN A 104 -16.30 45.72 5.95
CA GLN A 104 -15.90 45.70 7.36
C GLN A 104 -16.14 44.32 8.03
N ASN A 105 -16.90 43.42 7.40
CA ASN A 105 -17.24 42.09 7.90
C ASN A 105 -16.30 40.97 7.42
N PHE A 106 -15.12 41.27 6.85
CA PHE A 106 -14.21 40.24 6.32
C PHE A 106 -13.86 39.13 7.33
N LEU A 107 -13.73 39.47 8.61
CA LEU A 107 -13.50 38.51 9.70
C LEU A 107 -14.71 37.59 9.99
N ARG A 108 -15.94 38.01 9.70
CA ARG A 108 -17.16 37.20 9.87
C ARG A 108 -17.32 36.11 8.80
N TYR A 109 -16.69 36.27 7.64
CA TYR A 109 -16.79 35.32 6.51
C TYR A 109 -16.20 33.94 6.79
N ILE A 110 -15.38 33.84 7.85
CA ILE A 110 -14.71 32.61 8.28
C ILE A 110 -15.22 32.19 9.67
N ASP A 111 -16.28 32.82 10.20
CA ASP A 111 -16.84 32.46 11.50
C ASP A 111 -17.52 31.08 11.42
N PRO A 112 -16.97 30.04 12.07
CA PRO A 112 -17.54 28.70 12.02
C PRO A 112 -18.95 28.63 12.63
N LYS A 113 -19.35 29.61 13.45
CA LYS A 113 -20.70 29.68 14.02
C LYS A 113 -21.79 29.75 12.96
N ILE A 114 -21.49 30.32 11.80
CA ILE A 114 -22.46 30.47 10.71
C ILE A 114 -22.80 29.09 10.14
N ALA A 115 -21.79 28.33 9.70
CA ALA A 115 -21.96 26.95 9.26
C ALA A 115 -22.57 26.06 10.35
N LEU A 116 -22.14 26.21 11.62
CA LEU A 116 -22.69 25.44 12.74
C LEU A 116 -24.18 25.74 12.98
N SER A 117 -24.59 27.01 12.90
CA SER A 117 -25.98 27.43 13.05
C SER A 117 -26.84 26.84 11.94
N TRP A 118 -26.45 27.03 10.68
CA TRP A 118 -27.15 26.47 9.52
C TRP A 118 -27.22 24.95 9.57
N LYS A 119 -26.14 24.28 9.97
CA LYS A 119 -26.12 22.84 10.21
C LYS A 119 -27.12 22.43 11.28
N ALA A 120 -27.18 23.13 12.41
CA ALA A 120 -28.12 22.83 13.48
C ALA A 120 -29.59 23.02 13.04
N HIS A 121 -29.89 24.10 12.32
CA HIS A 121 -31.23 24.34 11.78
C HIS A 121 -31.63 23.30 10.73
N ALA A 122 -30.73 22.97 9.79
CA ALA A 122 -30.97 21.92 8.79
C ALA A 122 -31.16 20.56 9.46
N GLN A 123 -30.32 20.19 10.42
CA GLN A 123 -30.43 18.95 11.20
C GLN A 123 -31.78 18.87 11.93
N ASN A 124 -32.26 20.00 12.47
CA ASN A 124 -33.55 20.11 13.14
C ASN A 124 -34.74 20.06 12.18
N ALA A 125 -34.56 20.41 10.90
CA ALA A 125 -35.60 20.34 9.86
C ALA A 125 -35.73 18.93 9.27
N LEU A 126 -34.65 18.14 9.26
CA LEU A 126 -34.65 16.76 8.75
C LEU A 126 -35.28 15.75 9.74
N PRO A 127 -35.68 14.55 9.27
CA PRO A 127 -36.14 13.48 10.15
C PRO A 127 -35.07 13.03 11.16
N ALA A 128 -35.51 12.40 12.24
CA ALA A 128 -34.61 11.91 13.29
C ALA A 128 -33.63 10.84 12.74
N GLY A 129 -32.39 10.89 13.21
CA GLY A 129 -31.34 9.91 12.89
C GLY A 129 -30.46 10.26 11.68
N TYR A 130 -30.78 11.27 10.88
CA TYR A 130 -29.88 11.70 9.80
C TYR A 130 -28.56 12.20 10.37
N GLU A 131 -27.46 11.90 9.69
CA GLU A 131 -26.12 12.34 10.07
C GLU A 131 -25.57 13.30 9.01
N CYS A 132 -25.07 14.46 9.45
CA CYS A 132 -24.31 15.38 8.60
C CYS A 132 -22.87 14.87 8.41
N VAL A 133 -22.64 14.12 7.32
CA VAL A 133 -21.32 13.52 7.00
C VAL A 133 -20.30 14.55 6.53
N ALA A 134 -20.74 15.66 5.94
CA ALA A 134 -19.88 16.74 5.51
C ALA A 134 -20.56 18.11 5.62
N SER A 135 -19.79 19.13 5.99
CA SER A 135 -20.18 20.53 5.94
C SER A 135 -18.94 21.35 5.58
N THR A 136 -19.00 22.09 4.47
CA THR A 136 -17.89 22.93 4.01
C THR A 136 -18.40 24.29 3.57
N GLN A 137 -17.65 25.33 3.93
CA GLN A 137 -17.98 26.73 3.65
C GLN A 137 -16.83 27.43 2.93
N LEU A 138 -17.17 28.29 1.97
CA LEU A 138 -16.27 29.25 1.34
C LEU A 138 -16.97 30.61 1.32
N ILE A 139 -16.62 31.47 2.28
CA ILE A 139 -17.25 32.79 2.50
C ILE A 139 -18.78 32.64 2.60
N GLY A 140 -19.54 32.99 1.56
CA GLY A 140 -21.00 32.90 1.55
C GLY A 140 -21.56 31.59 1.00
N MET A 141 -20.74 30.69 0.47
CA MET A 141 -21.17 29.39 -0.03
C MET A 141 -21.05 28.35 1.08
N LEU A 142 -22.12 27.60 1.35
CA LEU A 142 -22.14 26.52 2.34
C LEU A 142 -22.76 25.27 1.71
N LEU A 143 -22.04 24.15 1.74
CA LEU A 143 -22.55 22.85 1.30
C LEU A 143 -22.61 21.90 2.50
N MET A 144 -23.77 21.30 2.72
CA MET A 144 -24.01 20.30 3.76
C MET A 144 -24.59 19.04 3.16
N VAL A 145 -24.02 17.89 3.50
CA VAL A 145 -24.50 16.57 3.04
C VAL A 145 -24.93 15.76 4.25
N PHE A 146 -26.20 15.36 4.27
CA PHE A 146 -26.81 14.54 5.30
C PHE A 146 -27.19 13.17 4.73
N VAL A 147 -26.95 12.11 5.50
CA VAL A 147 -27.29 10.73 5.11
C VAL A 147 -28.24 10.10 6.12
N SER A 148 -29.13 9.24 5.63
CA SER A 148 -30.06 8.49 6.48
C SER A 148 -29.33 7.39 7.27
N PRO A 149 -29.88 6.96 8.42
CA PRO A 149 -29.34 5.81 9.17
C PRO A 149 -29.16 4.54 8.33
N ARG A 150 -29.97 4.36 7.27
CA ARG A 150 -29.95 3.14 6.43
C ARG A 150 -28.67 2.99 5.61
N ILE A 151 -28.02 4.12 5.29
CA ILE A 151 -26.86 4.14 4.40
C ILE A 151 -25.60 4.72 5.07
N ALA A 152 -25.71 5.22 6.30
CA ALA A 152 -24.61 5.80 7.06
C ALA A 152 -23.39 4.86 7.12
N ASP A 153 -23.58 3.60 7.53
CA ASP A 153 -22.50 2.60 7.61
C ASP A 153 -21.86 2.27 6.25
N SER A 154 -22.56 2.51 5.15
CA SER A 154 -22.08 2.29 3.78
C SER A 154 -21.52 3.54 3.12
N THR A 155 -21.45 4.67 3.84
CA THR A 155 -20.90 5.94 3.37
C THR A 155 -19.48 6.11 3.90
N THR A 156 -18.52 6.19 2.99
CA THR A 156 -17.09 6.22 3.34
C THR A 156 -16.33 7.26 2.52
N ASN A 157 -15.04 7.45 2.84
CA ASN A 157 -14.13 8.29 2.06
C ASN A 157 -14.66 9.71 1.84
N VAL A 158 -15.28 10.29 2.86
CA VAL A 158 -15.74 11.68 2.80
C VAL A 158 -14.54 12.60 2.64
N SER A 159 -14.54 13.43 1.60
CA SER A 159 -13.51 14.45 1.35
C SER A 159 -14.16 15.72 0.83
N VAL A 160 -13.59 16.88 1.16
CA VAL A 160 -14.13 18.20 0.83
C VAL A 160 -13.07 19.04 0.14
N SER A 161 -13.48 19.93 -0.76
CA SER A 161 -12.57 20.82 -1.50
C SER A 161 -13.25 22.13 -1.84
N ASN A 162 -12.51 23.24 -1.82
CA ASN A 162 -13.05 24.59 -2.03
C ASN A 162 -12.20 25.35 -3.05
N VAL A 163 -12.83 26.12 -3.93
CA VAL A 163 -12.18 26.89 -4.99
C VAL A 163 -12.78 28.30 -5.04
N GLY A 164 -11.97 29.33 -4.74
CA GLY A 164 -12.34 30.72 -4.97
C GLY A 164 -12.04 31.15 -6.42
N THR A 165 -12.97 31.86 -7.03
CA THR A 165 -12.87 32.42 -8.40
C THR A 165 -13.24 33.89 -8.48
N GLY A 166 -13.50 34.57 -7.35
CA GLY A 166 -13.96 35.95 -7.30
C GLY A 166 -12.87 36.98 -7.59
N LEU A 167 -12.63 37.93 -6.69
CA LEU A 167 -11.63 38.98 -6.89
C LEU A 167 -10.27 38.38 -7.29
N MET A 168 -9.66 38.91 -8.37
CA MET A 168 -8.43 38.41 -9.00
C MET A 168 -8.43 36.93 -9.42
N GLY A 169 -9.59 36.25 -9.45
CA GLY A 169 -9.70 34.82 -9.78
C GLY A 169 -9.36 33.85 -8.64
N TYR A 170 -9.18 34.36 -7.41
CA TYR A 170 -8.76 33.55 -6.26
C TYR A 170 -9.59 33.76 -4.99
N VAL A 171 -10.24 34.91 -4.82
CA VAL A 171 -11.01 35.20 -3.61
C VAL A 171 -12.31 34.39 -3.58
N GLY A 172 -12.72 33.95 -2.39
CA GLY A 172 -13.85 33.03 -2.20
C GLY A 172 -15.25 33.65 -2.25
N ASN A 173 -15.40 34.94 -2.59
CA ASN A 173 -16.71 35.60 -2.67
C ASN A 173 -17.56 35.06 -3.85
N LYS A 174 -16.87 34.49 -4.84
CA LYS A 174 -17.41 33.66 -5.91
C LYS A 174 -16.55 32.41 -6.05
N GLY A 175 -17.11 31.34 -6.59
CA GLY A 175 -16.40 30.07 -6.77
C GLY A 175 -17.29 28.86 -6.48
N GLY A 176 -16.71 27.83 -5.87
CA GLY A 176 -17.42 26.62 -5.53
C GLY A 176 -16.81 25.81 -4.40
N VAL A 177 -17.65 25.00 -3.77
CA VAL A 177 -17.29 24.03 -2.74
C VAL A 177 -17.82 22.65 -3.13
N GLY A 178 -17.03 21.62 -2.87
CA GLY A 178 -17.31 20.25 -3.26
C GLY A 178 -17.24 19.28 -2.09
N VAL A 179 -18.09 18.26 -2.11
CA VAL A 179 -18.06 17.12 -1.19
C VAL A 179 -18.07 15.83 -2.02
N ARG A 180 -17.09 14.95 -1.80
CA ARG A 180 -17.02 13.60 -2.36
C ARG A 180 -17.30 12.58 -1.27
N ILE A 181 -18.22 11.66 -1.55
CA ILE A 181 -18.46 10.46 -0.74
C ILE A 181 -18.35 9.21 -1.59
N VAL A 182 -18.03 8.07 -0.97
CA VAL A 182 -18.09 6.75 -1.60
C VAL A 182 -19.20 5.93 -0.96
N LEU A 183 -20.19 5.54 -1.77
CA LEU A 183 -21.34 4.74 -1.32
C LEU A 183 -21.20 3.28 -1.72
N GLY A 184 -21.48 2.38 -0.78
CA GLY A 184 -21.53 0.94 -1.03
C GLY A 184 -20.22 0.34 -1.55
N ASP A 185 -19.09 0.96 -1.21
CA ASP A 185 -17.72 0.64 -1.64
C ASP A 185 -17.42 0.77 -3.14
N THR A 186 -18.34 1.33 -3.94
CA THR A 186 -18.24 1.32 -5.41
C THR A 186 -18.57 2.63 -6.08
N LEU A 187 -19.50 3.43 -5.55
CA LEU A 187 -20.01 4.64 -6.20
C LEU A 187 -19.34 5.89 -5.64
N ARG A 188 -18.49 6.55 -6.43
CA ARG A 188 -17.95 7.89 -6.13
C ARG A 188 -18.99 8.97 -6.51
N LEU A 189 -19.62 9.53 -5.50
CA LEU A 189 -20.65 10.56 -5.66
C LEU A 189 -20.12 11.92 -5.19
N VAL A 190 -20.18 12.92 -6.05
CA VAL A 190 -19.75 14.29 -5.75
C VAL A 190 -20.92 15.26 -5.80
N PHE A 191 -20.96 16.16 -4.83
CA PHE A 191 -21.85 17.32 -4.79
C PHE A 191 -21.02 18.60 -4.88
N VAL A 192 -21.38 19.51 -5.77
CA VAL A 192 -20.75 20.82 -5.93
C VAL A 192 -21.79 21.90 -5.70
N ASN A 193 -21.51 22.82 -4.78
CA ASN A 193 -22.21 24.09 -4.63
C ASN A 193 -21.37 25.20 -5.27
N CYS A 194 -21.96 26.10 -6.04
CA CYS A 194 -21.28 27.28 -6.57
C CYS A 194 -22.07 28.59 -6.39
N HIS A 195 -21.32 29.69 -6.47
CA HIS A 195 -21.84 31.03 -6.67
C HIS A 195 -20.97 31.68 -7.76
N LEU A 196 -21.46 31.73 -8.99
CA LEU A 196 -20.71 32.23 -10.16
C LEU A 196 -20.88 33.74 -10.34
N ALA A 197 -20.04 34.35 -11.17
CA ALA A 197 -20.06 35.78 -11.45
C ALA A 197 -21.46 36.34 -11.80
N ALA A 198 -21.79 37.45 -11.16
CA ALA A 198 -23.05 38.16 -11.33
C ALA A 198 -23.06 39.02 -12.62
N PHE A 199 -24.16 39.74 -12.84
CA PHE A 199 -24.43 40.61 -14.00
C PHE A 199 -24.80 39.91 -15.31
N THR A 200 -25.70 40.53 -16.07
CA THR A 200 -26.30 39.93 -17.27
C THR A 200 -25.30 39.68 -18.40
N ASN A 201 -24.31 40.57 -18.56
CA ASN A 201 -23.29 40.51 -19.62
C ASN A 201 -22.08 39.62 -19.29
N ALA A 202 -21.99 39.03 -18.10
CA ALA A 202 -20.82 38.27 -17.66
C ALA A 202 -20.85 36.75 -18.00
N THR A 203 -21.47 36.36 -19.12
CA THR A 203 -21.64 34.94 -19.50
C THR A 203 -20.29 34.22 -19.62
N ASP A 204 -19.31 34.83 -20.30
CA ASP A 204 -17.98 34.24 -20.46
C ASP A 204 -17.24 34.11 -19.13
N ARG A 205 -17.43 35.08 -18.23
CA ARG A 205 -16.86 34.99 -16.88
C ARG A 205 -17.47 33.85 -16.09
N ARG A 206 -18.78 33.60 -16.17
CA ARG A 206 -19.42 32.43 -15.55
C ARG A 206 -18.89 31.11 -16.12
N ASN A 207 -18.70 31.05 -17.44
CA ASN A 207 -18.10 29.88 -18.09
C ASN A 207 -16.67 29.62 -17.57
N TRP A 208 -15.88 30.69 -17.40
CA TRP A 208 -14.53 30.62 -16.84
C TRP A 208 -14.53 30.18 -15.38
N ASP A 209 -15.41 30.75 -14.53
CA ASP A 209 -15.54 30.35 -13.13
C ASP A 209 -15.84 28.84 -13.02
N ALA A 210 -16.79 28.35 -13.81
CA ALA A 210 -17.17 26.94 -13.84
C ALA A 210 -16.03 26.01 -14.31
N ALA A 211 -15.26 26.44 -15.31
CA ALA A 211 -14.08 25.71 -15.79
C ALA A 211 -12.99 25.64 -14.71
N GLU A 212 -12.74 26.75 -13.99
CA GLU A 212 -11.75 26.80 -12.91
C GLU A 212 -12.16 25.94 -11.71
N ILE A 213 -13.43 25.97 -11.31
CA ILE A 213 -13.96 25.07 -10.27
C ILE A 213 -13.77 23.61 -10.71
N SER A 214 -14.12 23.28 -11.96
CA SER A 214 -14.00 21.91 -12.48
C SER A 214 -12.55 21.40 -12.48
N ARG A 215 -11.59 22.30 -12.78
CA ARG A 215 -10.16 21.98 -12.86
C ARG A 215 -9.49 21.90 -11.48
N ARG A 216 -9.93 22.71 -10.52
CA ARG A 216 -9.25 22.90 -9.23
C ARG A 216 -9.90 22.15 -8.07
N LEU A 217 -11.14 21.67 -8.20
CA LEU A 217 -11.72 20.78 -7.19
C LEU A 217 -11.02 19.42 -7.22
N VAL A 218 -10.31 19.11 -6.13
CA VAL A 218 -9.54 17.87 -5.96
C VAL A 218 -9.80 17.29 -4.58
N PHE A 219 -9.95 15.97 -4.49
CA PHE A 219 -10.30 15.26 -3.27
C PHE A 219 -9.18 14.32 -2.84
N ASP A 220 -9.19 13.94 -1.56
CA ASP A 220 -8.26 12.95 -1.04
C ASP A 220 -8.42 11.60 -1.76
N PRO A 221 -7.32 10.88 -2.01
CA PRO A 221 -7.40 9.55 -2.61
C PRO A 221 -8.27 8.61 -1.77
N VAL A 222 -9.01 7.72 -2.43
CA VAL A 222 -9.82 6.70 -1.75
C VAL A 222 -8.88 5.70 -1.06
N THR A 223 -8.95 5.61 0.27
CA THR A 223 -7.94 4.91 1.09
C THR A 223 -8.25 3.44 1.33
N LYS A 224 -9.52 3.04 1.24
CA LYS A 224 -9.93 1.64 1.36
C LYS A 224 -9.83 0.94 0.01
N GLU A 225 -9.55 -0.37 0.01
CA GLU A 225 -9.78 -1.24 -1.14
C GLU A 225 -11.28 -1.25 -1.48
N THR A 226 -11.72 -0.21 -2.16
CA THR A 226 -13.01 -0.07 -2.83
C THR A 226 -12.94 -0.89 -4.11
N VAL A 227 -14.01 -1.60 -4.41
CA VAL A 227 -14.04 -2.80 -5.27
C VAL A 227 -13.59 -2.52 -6.71
N GLY A 228 -12.27 -2.45 -6.93
CA GLY A 228 -11.63 -2.25 -8.23
C GLY A 228 -11.59 -0.81 -8.72
N LEU A 229 -11.43 0.15 -7.82
CA LEU A 229 -11.34 1.57 -8.15
C LEU A 229 -9.90 2.10 -8.26
N ASN A 230 -8.90 1.27 -7.94
CA ASN A 230 -7.48 1.53 -8.18
C ASN A 230 -7.03 0.63 -9.34
N GLU A 231 -6.76 1.21 -10.50
CA GLU A 231 -6.20 0.49 -11.67
C GLU A 231 -4.71 0.14 -11.47
N SER A 232 -4.09 0.64 -10.41
CA SER A 232 -2.68 0.43 -10.11
C SER A 232 -2.50 -0.21 -8.73
N THR A 233 -1.80 -1.34 -8.70
CA THR A 233 -1.28 -1.99 -7.48
C THR A 233 -0.07 -1.25 -6.91
N ALA A 234 0.34 -0.13 -7.50
CA ALA A 234 1.38 0.73 -6.93
C ALA A 234 0.80 1.57 -5.78
N LEU A 235 1.51 1.61 -4.65
CA LEU A 235 1.21 2.49 -3.51
C LEU A 235 0.89 3.92 -4.01
N PRO A 236 -0.24 4.53 -3.63
CA PRO A 236 -0.57 5.88 -4.06
C PRO A 236 0.44 6.86 -3.46
N LYS A 237 1.37 7.34 -4.28
CA LYS A 237 2.18 8.52 -3.96
C LYS A 237 1.31 9.75 -4.16
N TYR A 238 0.70 10.27 -3.10
CA TYR A 238 0.17 11.65 -3.02
C TYR A 238 -0.71 12.13 -4.21
N GLU A 239 -1.41 11.25 -4.92
CA GLU A 239 -2.30 11.65 -6.02
C GLU A 239 -3.67 12.04 -5.46
N GLN A 240 -4.11 13.28 -5.74
CA GLN A 240 -5.47 13.74 -5.44
C GLN A 240 -6.43 13.33 -6.59
N GLU A 241 -7.70 13.08 -6.29
CA GLU A 241 -8.73 12.72 -7.29
C GLU A 241 -9.51 13.96 -7.75
N GLY A 242 -9.50 14.26 -9.06
CA GLY A 242 -10.34 15.30 -9.66
C GLY A 242 -11.78 14.84 -9.94
N LEU A 243 -12.60 15.75 -10.49
CA LEU A 243 -13.99 15.43 -10.89
C LEU A 243 -14.07 14.34 -11.97
N ASP A 244 -13.05 14.18 -12.83
CA ASP A 244 -12.96 13.14 -13.86
C ASP A 244 -13.02 11.71 -13.28
N LYS A 245 -12.53 11.53 -12.06
CA LYS A 245 -12.58 10.26 -11.33
C LYS A 245 -13.90 10.04 -10.61
N SER A 246 -14.89 10.91 -10.72
CA SER A 246 -16.22 10.70 -10.10
C SER A 246 -17.14 9.86 -10.98
N ASP A 247 -18.03 9.07 -10.38
CA ASP A 247 -19.04 8.28 -11.10
C ASP A 247 -20.27 9.14 -11.42
N ILE A 248 -20.69 9.95 -10.44
CA ILE A 248 -21.76 10.93 -10.58
C ILE A 248 -21.30 12.25 -9.95
N VAL A 249 -21.53 13.36 -10.64
CA VAL A 249 -21.37 14.72 -10.10
C VAL A 249 -22.71 15.43 -10.16
N PHE A 250 -23.22 15.88 -9.02
CA PHE A 250 -24.30 16.86 -8.94
C PHE A 250 -23.70 18.25 -8.79
N TRP A 251 -23.97 19.13 -9.74
CA TRP A 251 -23.51 20.52 -9.72
C TRP A 251 -24.71 21.43 -9.51
N THR A 252 -24.68 22.21 -8.44
CA THR A 252 -25.81 23.02 -8.02
C THR A 252 -25.35 24.37 -7.49
N GLY A 253 -26.24 25.36 -7.47
CA GLY A 253 -25.95 26.65 -6.85
C GLY A 253 -26.65 27.81 -7.52
N ASP A 254 -26.21 29.02 -7.17
CA ASP A 254 -26.49 30.22 -7.95
C ASP A 254 -25.47 30.31 -9.08
N LEU A 255 -25.86 29.77 -10.25
CA LEU A 255 -25.03 29.82 -11.44
C LEU A 255 -25.09 31.19 -12.13
N ASN A 256 -25.98 32.08 -11.70
CA ASN A 256 -26.12 33.46 -12.18
C ASN A 256 -26.36 33.67 -13.68
N TYR A 257 -26.62 32.64 -14.47
CA TYR A 257 -27.05 32.78 -15.87
C TYR A 257 -28.41 33.48 -15.95
N ARG A 258 -28.57 34.33 -16.98
CA ARG A 258 -29.73 35.22 -17.16
C ARG A 258 -30.50 34.89 -18.44
N ILE A 259 -31.61 35.59 -18.63
CA ILE A 259 -32.40 35.56 -19.87
C ILE A 259 -31.93 36.70 -20.78
N GLU A 260 -31.63 36.39 -22.04
CA GLU A 260 -31.26 37.36 -23.08
C GLU A 260 -32.52 37.94 -23.77
N LEU A 261 -33.37 38.64 -23.00
CA LEU A 261 -34.57 39.34 -23.47
C LEU A 261 -34.77 40.66 -22.71
N ASP A 262 -35.56 41.57 -23.28
CA ASP A 262 -35.95 42.80 -22.60
C ASP A 262 -36.77 42.51 -21.33
N ASN A 263 -36.50 43.27 -20.27
CA ASN A 263 -37.18 43.15 -19.00
C ASN A 263 -38.71 43.27 -19.13
N ALA A 264 -39.18 44.24 -19.92
CA ALA A 264 -40.60 44.50 -20.08
C ALA A 264 -41.31 43.30 -20.73
N ASP A 265 -40.67 42.66 -21.71
CA ASP A 265 -41.20 41.48 -22.40
C ASP A 265 -41.25 40.27 -21.46
N VAL A 266 -40.15 39.99 -20.74
CA VAL A 266 -40.08 38.89 -19.77
C VAL A 266 -41.17 39.04 -18.71
N ARG A 267 -41.29 40.24 -18.11
CA ARG A 267 -42.31 40.51 -17.09
C ARG A 267 -43.72 40.44 -17.66
N SER A 268 -43.96 40.94 -18.86
CA SER A 268 -45.27 40.86 -19.53
C SER A 268 -45.71 39.41 -19.75
N LEU A 269 -44.79 38.54 -20.20
CA LEU A 269 -45.04 37.11 -20.42
C LEU A 269 -45.31 36.35 -19.11
N LEU A 270 -44.62 36.70 -18.02
CA LEU A 270 -44.77 36.03 -16.72
C LEU A 270 -45.95 36.55 -15.88
N LYS A 271 -46.38 37.80 -16.09
CA LYS A 271 -47.43 38.47 -15.31
C LYS A 271 -48.73 37.66 -15.13
N PRO A 272 -49.26 36.93 -16.13
CA PRO A 272 -50.47 36.12 -15.96
C PRO A 272 -50.32 34.98 -14.96
N TRP A 273 -49.09 34.53 -14.74
CA TRP A 273 -48.75 33.33 -13.96
C TRP A 273 -48.29 33.61 -12.54
N MET A 274 -48.02 34.89 -12.22
CA MET A 274 -47.59 35.27 -10.89
C MET A 274 -48.72 35.06 -9.86
N PRO A 275 -48.44 34.40 -8.72
CA PRO A 275 -49.43 34.24 -7.66
C PRO A 275 -49.91 35.61 -7.17
N LYS A 276 -51.22 35.75 -6.90
CA LYS A 276 -51.85 37.04 -6.60
C LYS A 276 -52.18 37.29 -5.12
N ASP A 277 -52.06 36.30 -4.23
CA ASP A 277 -52.54 36.42 -2.83
C ASP A 277 -51.63 35.78 -1.77
N LEU A 278 -51.28 36.56 -0.73
CA LEU A 278 -51.18 36.22 0.72
C LEU A 278 -51.08 37.54 1.55
N PRO A 279 -51.54 37.56 2.83
CA PRO A 279 -51.88 38.77 3.59
C PRO A 279 -50.66 39.54 4.12
N PRO A 280 -50.82 40.83 4.49
CA PRO A 280 -49.71 41.65 4.99
C PRO A 280 -49.19 41.11 6.32
N THR A 281 -47.97 40.58 6.35
CA THR A 281 -47.24 40.28 7.58
C THR A 281 -46.31 41.42 7.93
N HIS A 282 -46.87 42.51 8.44
CA HIS A 282 -46.19 43.36 9.42
C HIS A 282 -47.23 43.80 10.45
N ALA A 283 -47.28 43.10 11.59
CA ALA A 283 -47.79 43.69 12.81
C ALA A 283 -46.74 44.70 13.29
N ASP A 284 -47.20 45.94 13.45
CA ASP A 284 -46.46 47.12 13.90
C ASP A 284 -45.49 46.87 15.06
N ILE A 285 -44.25 47.32 14.88
CA ILE A 285 -43.41 47.84 15.97
C ILE A 285 -42.86 49.21 15.55
N SER A 286 -43.68 50.25 15.80
CA SER A 286 -43.35 51.61 16.27
C SER A 286 -41.87 52.06 16.15
N THR A 287 -41.50 53.10 15.36
CA THR A 287 -41.60 54.56 15.62
C THR A 287 -40.64 55.31 14.66
N PRO A 288 -40.60 56.68 14.58
CA PRO A 288 -41.63 57.68 14.27
C PRO A 288 -41.26 58.54 13.00
N PRO A 289 -42.14 59.44 12.50
CA PRO A 289 -41.95 60.10 11.20
C PRO A 289 -41.40 61.54 11.27
N SER A 290 -40.83 61.96 10.12
CA SER A 290 -40.76 63.33 9.54
C SER A 290 -39.33 63.93 9.39
N PRO A 291 -39.06 64.86 8.43
CA PRO A 291 -40.03 65.73 7.78
C PRO A 291 -39.95 65.98 6.25
N ILE A 292 -41.10 66.48 5.81
CA ILE A 292 -41.52 67.09 4.54
C ILE A 292 -40.71 68.35 4.19
N VAL A 293 -40.28 68.48 2.93
CA VAL A 293 -40.19 69.68 2.05
C VAL A 293 -40.04 69.14 0.62
N GLY A 294 -40.66 69.60 -0.47
CA GLY A 294 -41.51 70.73 -0.78
C GLY A 294 -41.96 70.62 -2.24
N ARG A 295 -43.16 71.13 -2.45
CA ARG A 295 -44.04 71.21 -3.63
C ARG A 295 -43.45 72.01 -4.81
N ASN A 296 -43.84 71.63 -6.05
CA ASN A 296 -44.29 72.52 -7.16
C ASN A 296 -44.67 71.64 -8.36
N GLU A 297 -45.95 71.30 -8.59
CA GLU A 297 -46.93 72.05 -9.41
C GLU A 297 -46.38 72.57 -10.76
N SER A 298 -46.78 71.98 -11.89
CA SER A 298 -47.99 72.41 -12.61
C SER A 298 -48.11 71.89 -14.07
N LYS A 299 -49.36 71.52 -14.41
CA LYS A 299 -50.10 71.72 -15.67
C LYS A 299 -49.96 70.72 -16.84
N GLU A 300 -51.00 69.88 -16.90
CA GLU A 300 -51.65 69.37 -18.10
C GLU A 300 -51.99 70.47 -19.13
N LYS A 301 -51.96 70.09 -20.41
CA LYS A 301 -52.88 70.56 -21.45
C LYS A 301 -52.87 69.61 -22.66
N GLU A 302 -53.99 68.92 -22.88
CA GLU A 302 -54.37 68.32 -24.15
C GLU A 302 -54.59 69.38 -25.24
N LYS A 303 -54.34 69.02 -26.51
CA LYS A 303 -55.23 69.36 -27.64
C LYS A 303 -54.92 68.61 -28.95
N ASP A 304 -56.01 68.14 -29.51
CA ASP A 304 -56.34 67.45 -30.77
C ASP A 304 -55.67 67.87 -32.10
N GLU A 305 -55.52 66.84 -32.95
CA GLU A 305 -55.68 66.70 -34.42
C GLU A 305 -55.54 67.88 -35.40
N LYS A 306 -54.76 67.67 -36.48
CA LYS A 306 -55.27 67.67 -37.89
C LYS A 306 -54.24 67.28 -38.96
N ASP A 307 -54.75 66.58 -39.98
CA ASP A 307 -54.14 66.07 -41.21
C ASP A 307 -53.47 67.08 -42.16
N GLY A 308 -52.49 66.59 -42.94
CA GLY A 308 -51.99 67.24 -44.17
C GLY A 308 -50.88 66.46 -44.90
N LYS A 309 -51.21 65.85 -46.05
CA LYS A 309 -50.40 64.97 -46.94
C LYS A 309 -49.21 65.65 -47.68
N ASN A 310 -48.11 64.90 -47.87
CA ASN A 310 -47.54 64.39 -49.16
C ASN A 310 -46.00 64.32 -49.19
N GLY A 311 -45.44 63.14 -49.55
CA GLY A 311 -44.21 63.06 -50.39
C GLY A 311 -43.15 61.98 -50.10
N LYS A 312 -43.26 60.82 -50.79
CA LYS A 312 -42.20 59.95 -51.37
C LYS A 312 -41.43 58.90 -50.51
N GLU A 313 -41.91 57.65 -50.65
CA GLU A 313 -41.28 56.33 -50.95
C GLU A 313 -39.92 55.87 -50.35
N GLU A 314 -39.95 54.76 -49.58
CA GLU A 314 -39.36 53.41 -49.84
C GLU A 314 -39.49 52.49 -48.58
N PRO A 315 -39.24 51.16 -48.61
CA PRO A 315 -39.91 50.05 -49.30
C PRO A 315 -40.68 49.10 -48.34
N HIS A 316 -41.39 48.12 -48.90
CA HIS A 316 -42.34 47.20 -48.25
C HIS A 316 -41.82 46.40 -47.03
N LEU A 317 -42.53 46.49 -45.91
CA LEU A 317 -42.45 45.55 -44.77
C LEU A 317 -43.44 44.39 -44.97
N PRO A 318 -43.10 43.14 -44.58
CA PRO A 318 -44.04 42.02 -44.54
C PRO A 318 -45.14 42.24 -43.48
N PRO A 319 -46.32 41.59 -43.62
CA PRO A 319 -47.49 41.90 -42.81
C PRO A 319 -47.30 41.52 -41.34
N THR A 320 -47.88 42.35 -40.47
CA THR A 320 -48.06 42.14 -39.02
C THR A 320 -48.70 40.78 -38.72
N PRO A 321 -48.19 40.01 -37.73
CA PRO A 321 -48.86 38.81 -37.25
C PRO A 321 -50.01 39.21 -36.30
N SER A 322 -51.15 39.59 -36.88
CA SER A 322 -52.44 39.55 -36.19
C SER A 322 -53.27 38.46 -36.83
N GLU A 323 -53.07 37.22 -36.38
CA GLU A 323 -54.06 36.13 -36.45
C GLU A 323 -53.60 35.02 -35.49
N MET A 324 -53.73 35.30 -34.19
CA MET A 324 -53.67 34.26 -33.16
C MET A 324 -54.97 33.44 -33.21
N HIS A 325 -54.84 32.13 -33.41
CA HIS A 325 -55.96 31.20 -33.36
C HIS A 325 -56.57 31.19 -31.94
N PRO A 326 -57.88 31.38 -31.75
CA PRO A 326 -58.53 31.60 -30.44
C PRO A 326 -58.64 30.34 -29.54
N ALA A 327 -57.79 29.33 -29.77
CA ALA A 327 -57.80 28.06 -29.03
C ALA A 327 -56.42 27.59 -28.51
N ALA A 328 -55.33 28.34 -28.74
CA ALA A 328 -54.06 28.06 -28.07
C ALA A 328 -54.12 28.68 -26.67
N ALA A 329 -54.55 27.90 -25.68
CA ALA A 329 -54.38 28.32 -24.28
C ALA A 329 -52.89 28.57 -24.04
N MET A 330 -52.49 29.82 -23.80
CA MET A 330 -51.14 30.09 -23.27
C MET A 330 -51.05 29.31 -21.96
N THR A 331 -50.15 28.33 -21.86
CA THR A 331 -49.87 27.60 -20.62
C THR A 331 -48.62 28.19 -19.96
N LEU A 332 -48.49 28.01 -18.64
CA LEU A 332 -47.26 28.38 -17.93
C LEU A 332 -46.06 27.66 -18.53
N GLU A 333 -46.20 26.36 -18.79
CA GLU A 333 -45.16 25.54 -19.40
C GLU A 333 -44.75 26.08 -20.79
N GLY A 334 -45.70 26.43 -21.66
CA GLY A 334 -45.40 27.00 -22.97
C GLY A 334 -44.73 28.39 -22.88
N THR A 335 -45.08 29.17 -21.86
CA THR A 335 -44.43 30.46 -21.57
C THR A 335 -42.99 30.25 -21.13
N ILE A 336 -42.74 29.32 -20.20
CA ILE A 336 -41.41 28.96 -19.72
C ILE A 336 -40.56 28.40 -20.88
N ASP A 337 -41.08 27.47 -21.68
CA ASP A 337 -40.39 26.91 -22.85
C ASP A 337 -40.01 27.98 -23.87
N SER A 338 -40.80 29.05 -23.99
CA SER A 338 -40.46 30.20 -24.83
C SER A 338 -39.30 31.02 -24.24
N LEU A 339 -39.32 31.29 -22.95
CA LEU A 339 -38.28 32.06 -22.26
C LEU A 339 -36.96 31.28 -22.16
N MET A 340 -37.01 29.97 -21.89
CA MET A 340 -35.84 29.08 -21.79
C MET A 340 -35.03 29.03 -23.09
N ARG A 341 -35.61 29.35 -24.26
CA ARG A 341 -34.85 29.49 -25.51
C ARG A 341 -33.83 30.64 -25.48
N HIS A 342 -34.02 31.59 -24.58
CA HIS A 342 -33.16 32.75 -24.35
C HIS A 342 -32.35 32.65 -23.03
N ASP A 343 -32.40 31.50 -22.35
CA ASP A 343 -31.58 31.22 -21.17
C ASP A 343 -30.11 31.04 -21.57
N GLN A 344 -29.22 31.80 -20.94
CA GLN A 344 -27.79 31.79 -21.25
C GLN A 344 -27.16 30.43 -20.97
N LEU A 345 -27.52 29.73 -19.88
CA LEU A 345 -26.96 28.42 -19.56
C LEU A 345 -27.33 27.40 -20.65
N LEU A 346 -28.60 27.35 -21.04
CA LEU A 346 -29.05 26.45 -22.10
C LEU A 346 -28.38 26.74 -23.44
N LYS A 347 -28.19 28.03 -23.76
CA LYS A 347 -27.46 28.46 -24.96
C LYS A 347 -26.00 27.99 -24.94
N VAL A 348 -25.27 28.28 -23.87
CA VAL A 348 -23.86 27.87 -23.66
C VAL A 348 -23.69 26.34 -23.75
N ARG A 349 -24.64 25.58 -23.17
CA ARG A 349 -24.66 24.10 -23.28
C ARG A 349 -24.87 23.64 -24.72
N ARG A 350 -25.81 24.25 -25.45
CA ARG A 350 -26.08 23.94 -26.87
C ARG A 350 -24.89 24.27 -27.78
N GLU A 351 -24.16 25.32 -27.46
CA GLU A 351 -22.93 25.74 -28.15
C GLU A 351 -21.73 24.83 -27.82
N GLY A 352 -21.87 23.90 -26.87
CA GLY A 352 -20.87 22.89 -26.56
C GLY A 352 -19.74 23.41 -25.68
N ASN A 353 -20.00 24.39 -24.81
CA ASN A 353 -18.99 24.90 -23.88
C ASN A 353 -18.42 23.76 -23.01
N PRO A 354 -17.08 23.60 -22.91
CA PRO A 354 -16.46 22.50 -22.18
C PRO A 354 -16.80 22.42 -20.68
N ALA A 355 -17.22 23.51 -20.04
CA ALA A 355 -17.61 23.49 -18.63
C ALA A 355 -18.94 22.76 -18.40
N TRP A 356 -19.81 22.69 -19.42
CA TRP A 356 -21.19 22.23 -19.25
C TRP A 356 -21.66 21.18 -20.27
N ASN A 357 -20.84 20.87 -21.29
CA ASN A 357 -21.20 19.96 -22.39
C ASN A 357 -21.60 18.54 -21.94
N ASP A 358 -21.00 18.04 -20.86
CA ASP A 358 -21.25 16.70 -20.34
C ASP A 358 -22.27 16.69 -19.19
N PHE A 359 -22.74 17.87 -18.77
CA PHE A 359 -23.78 18.00 -17.75
C PHE A 359 -25.17 17.97 -18.39
N LYS A 360 -26.09 17.35 -17.67
CA LYS A 360 -27.51 17.24 -17.99
C LYS A 360 -28.34 18.09 -17.03
N GLU A 361 -29.47 18.56 -17.52
CA GLU A 361 -30.45 19.27 -16.69
C GLU A 361 -31.88 18.85 -17.04
N GLY A 362 -32.71 18.73 -16.00
CA GLY A 362 -34.12 18.43 -16.13
C GLY A 362 -34.89 19.55 -16.81
N LYS A 363 -36.08 19.22 -17.32
CA LYS A 363 -36.99 20.24 -17.84
C LYS A 363 -37.39 21.22 -16.73
N VAL A 364 -37.08 22.50 -16.92
CA VAL A 364 -37.52 23.58 -16.04
C VAL A 364 -39.01 23.82 -16.28
N THR A 365 -39.84 23.59 -15.25
CA THR A 365 -41.31 23.74 -15.32
C THR A 365 -41.84 24.75 -14.29
N PHE A 366 -40.94 25.47 -13.63
CA PHE A 366 -41.24 26.43 -12.58
C PHE A 366 -40.85 27.86 -12.97
N LEU A 367 -41.51 28.86 -12.36
CA LEU A 367 -41.24 30.29 -12.57
C LEU A 367 -39.77 30.64 -12.25
N PRO A 368 -39.21 31.71 -12.84
CA PRO A 368 -37.88 32.22 -12.48
C PRO A 368 -37.68 32.30 -10.96
N THR A 369 -36.45 32.10 -10.51
CA THR A 369 -36.13 32.08 -9.07
C THR A 369 -35.57 33.40 -8.58
N TYR A 370 -35.16 34.28 -9.49
CA TYR A 370 -34.59 35.60 -9.22
C TYR A 370 -35.28 36.65 -10.13
N LYS A 371 -35.42 37.93 -9.78
CA LYS A 371 -35.21 38.59 -8.48
C LYS A 371 -36.57 39.02 -7.93
N TYR A 372 -36.82 38.74 -6.65
CA TYR A 372 -38.07 39.05 -5.97
C TYR A 372 -37.90 40.14 -4.92
N ASP A 373 -38.97 40.86 -4.61
CA ASP A 373 -39.01 41.69 -3.41
C ASP A 373 -39.11 40.78 -2.17
N GLN A 374 -38.22 40.98 -1.21
CA GLN A 374 -38.21 40.19 0.03
C GLN A 374 -39.52 40.35 0.81
N GLY A 375 -40.00 39.27 1.42
CA GLY A 375 -41.28 39.22 2.14
C GLY A 375 -42.52 39.18 1.25
N THR A 376 -42.36 39.22 -0.07
CA THR A 376 -43.50 39.21 -1.02
C THR A 376 -43.67 37.87 -1.70
N VAL A 377 -44.93 37.53 -2.00
CA VAL A 377 -45.28 36.41 -2.87
C VAL A 377 -45.53 36.93 -4.28
N GLY A 378 -44.75 36.46 -5.23
CA GLY A 378 -45.01 36.71 -6.65
C GLY A 378 -44.71 38.13 -7.16
N VAL A 379 -44.04 38.97 -6.39
CA VAL A 379 -43.62 40.31 -6.83
C VAL A 379 -42.15 40.30 -7.22
N PHE A 380 -41.86 40.54 -8.50
CA PHE A 380 -40.51 40.72 -8.99
C PHE A 380 -39.97 42.10 -8.61
N ASP A 381 -38.64 42.19 -8.48
CA ASP A 381 -37.86 43.38 -8.08
C ASP A 381 -38.50 44.70 -8.52
N SER A 382 -39.01 45.45 -7.54
CA SER A 382 -39.61 46.78 -7.71
C SER A 382 -38.64 47.92 -7.43
N SER A 383 -37.38 47.61 -7.11
CA SER A 383 -36.33 48.63 -6.95
C SER A 383 -36.06 49.38 -8.26
N GLU A 384 -35.35 50.52 -8.16
CA GLU A 384 -34.94 51.31 -9.33
C GLU A 384 -34.13 50.50 -10.35
N LYS A 385 -33.42 49.47 -9.91
CA LYS A 385 -32.62 48.58 -10.78
C LYS A 385 -33.49 47.60 -11.58
N ALA A 386 -34.74 47.37 -11.16
CA ALA A 386 -35.76 46.55 -11.79
C ALA A 386 -35.19 45.34 -12.53
N ARG A 387 -34.44 44.47 -11.84
CA ARG A 387 -33.70 43.38 -12.48
C ARG A 387 -34.62 42.46 -13.28
N VAL A 388 -34.12 41.96 -14.42
CA VAL A 388 -34.83 41.00 -15.27
C VAL A 388 -34.98 39.67 -14.51
N PRO A 389 -36.19 39.08 -14.46
CA PRO A 389 -36.37 37.75 -13.89
C PRO A 389 -35.50 36.69 -14.59
N ALA A 390 -34.90 35.77 -13.84
CA ALA A 390 -34.01 34.73 -14.36
C ALA A 390 -34.01 33.44 -13.53
N TRP A 391 -33.62 32.33 -14.17
CA TRP A 391 -33.34 31.05 -13.52
C TRP A 391 -31.86 30.96 -13.15
N CYS A 392 -31.48 31.70 -12.11
CA CYS A 392 -30.10 31.73 -11.62
C CYS A 392 -29.75 30.46 -10.82
N ASP A 393 -30.71 29.92 -10.09
CA ASP A 393 -30.56 28.75 -9.22
C ASP A 393 -30.82 27.45 -10.01
N ARG A 394 -29.80 26.61 -10.18
CA ARG A 394 -29.86 25.43 -11.08
C ARG A 394 -29.26 24.18 -10.45
N ILE A 395 -29.75 23.01 -10.88
CA ILE A 395 -29.26 21.69 -10.48
C ILE A 395 -28.98 20.86 -11.73
N LEU A 396 -27.71 20.57 -11.98
CA LEU A 396 -27.23 19.75 -13.09
C LEU A 396 -26.60 18.46 -12.57
N TRP A 397 -26.53 17.44 -13.42
CA TRP A 397 -25.79 16.22 -13.11
C TRP A 397 -24.96 15.71 -14.29
N ARG A 398 -23.86 15.03 -13.99
CA ARG A 398 -23.00 14.35 -14.96
C ARG A 398 -22.73 12.93 -14.49
N LEU A 399 -22.71 11.99 -15.43
CA LEU A 399 -22.22 10.62 -15.20
C LEU A 399 -20.85 10.48 -15.85
N ARG A 400 -20.02 9.58 -15.33
CA ARG A 400 -18.73 9.28 -15.98
C ARG A 400 -18.96 8.82 -17.42
N ALA A 401 -18.12 9.30 -18.34
CA ALA A 401 -18.09 8.78 -19.69
C ALA A 401 -17.73 7.28 -19.68
N PRO A 402 -18.36 6.44 -20.52
CA PRO A 402 -17.92 5.07 -20.70
C PRO A 402 -16.44 5.04 -21.12
N LEU A 403 -15.66 4.10 -20.57
CA LEU A 403 -14.30 3.87 -21.06
C LEU A 403 -14.37 3.60 -22.57
N PRO A 404 -13.47 4.19 -23.38
CA PRO A 404 -13.36 3.82 -24.78
C PRO A 404 -13.17 2.32 -24.87
N VAL A 405 -14.06 1.62 -25.58
CA VAL A 405 -13.79 0.24 -25.97
C VAL A 405 -12.48 0.28 -26.75
N ALA A 406 -11.48 -0.48 -26.30
CA ALA A 406 -10.20 -0.57 -27.00
C ALA A 406 -10.44 -1.27 -28.35
N ASP A 407 -10.87 -0.51 -29.34
CA ASP A 407 -10.86 -0.93 -30.73
C ASP A 407 -9.39 -1.04 -31.13
N GLY A 408 -8.94 -2.28 -31.28
CA GLY A 408 -7.62 -2.60 -31.81
C GLY A 408 -7.50 -2.10 -33.25
N ALA A 409 -6.99 -0.88 -33.42
CA ALA A 409 -6.27 -0.43 -34.61
C ALA A 409 -5.61 0.93 -34.31
N GLY A 410 -4.29 0.97 -34.37
CA GLY A 410 -3.49 2.13 -34.01
C GLY A 410 -3.74 3.36 -34.88
N THR A 411 -3.60 4.54 -34.27
CA THR A 411 -2.66 5.59 -34.69
C THR A 411 -2.62 6.65 -33.59
N SER A 412 -1.53 6.68 -32.82
CA SER A 412 -1.26 7.74 -31.85
C SER A 412 -0.95 9.05 -32.57
N LYS A 413 -1.72 10.11 -32.31
CA LYS A 413 -1.26 11.50 -32.55
C LYS A 413 -0.65 12.05 -31.26
N PRO A 414 0.51 12.73 -31.33
CA PRO A 414 1.23 13.18 -30.14
C PRO A 414 0.55 14.41 -29.50
N GLN A 415 0.46 14.38 -28.16
CA GLN A 415 0.15 15.55 -27.34
C GLN A 415 1.34 16.52 -27.35
N VAL A 416 1.05 17.80 -27.63
CA VAL A 416 2.01 18.91 -27.50
C VAL A 416 1.94 19.44 -26.06
N PRO A 417 3.06 19.65 -25.36
CA PRO A 417 3.06 20.28 -24.05
C PRO A 417 2.96 21.81 -24.20
N ASP A 418 1.92 22.41 -23.61
CA ASP A 418 1.79 23.86 -23.58
C ASP A 418 2.66 24.43 -22.44
N LYS A 419 3.65 25.25 -22.81
CA LYS A 419 4.54 25.98 -21.90
C LYS A 419 4.46 27.46 -22.26
N ASN A 420 4.26 28.25 -21.22
CA ASN A 420 4.52 29.68 -21.06
C ASN A 420 3.41 30.64 -21.53
N ALA A 421 2.78 31.28 -20.56
CA ALA A 421 2.32 32.65 -20.67
C ALA A 421 2.85 33.45 -19.47
N GLU A 422 4.04 34.04 -19.64
CA GLU A 422 4.48 35.15 -18.79
C GLU A 422 3.60 36.37 -19.11
N MET A 423 2.98 36.96 -18.09
CA MET A 423 2.21 38.21 -18.24
C MET A 423 3.13 39.41 -17.99
N LEU A 424 3.30 40.25 -19.02
CA LEU A 424 3.83 41.60 -18.87
C LEU A 424 2.74 42.53 -18.33
N PHE A 425 3.08 43.32 -17.32
CA PHE A 425 2.28 44.42 -16.78
C PHE A 425 2.68 45.73 -17.49
N GLU A 426 1.72 46.39 -18.14
CA GLU A 426 1.82 47.83 -18.44
C GLU A 426 0.64 48.54 -17.76
N ALA A 427 0.97 49.48 -16.87
CA ALA A 427 0.02 50.39 -16.24
C ALA A 427 -0.23 51.56 -17.20
N VAL A 428 -1.51 51.88 -17.42
CA VAL A 428 -1.91 53.13 -18.05
C VAL A 428 -2.70 53.91 -17.02
N ASP A 429 -2.13 55.02 -16.57
CA ASP A 429 -2.84 56.06 -15.82
C ASP A 429 -3.84 56.74 -16.76
N SER A 430 -5.11 56.76 -16.38
CA SER A 430 -6.05 57.78 -16.84
C SER A 430 -7.01 58.13 -15.71
N GLU A 431 -6.88 59.36 -15.25
CA GLU A 431 -7.76 60.07 -14.32
C GLU A 431 -9.16 60.21 -14.95
N GLU A 432 -10.21 59.75 -14.27
CA GLU A 432 -11.53 60.37 -14.25
C GLU A 432 -12.35 59.75 -13.09
N GLU A 433 -12.91 60.62 -12.26
CA GLU A 433 -13.67 60.31 -11.05
C GLU A 433 -15.08 59.83 -11.41
N ASP A 434 -15.46 58.62 -11.00
CA ASP A 434 -16.84 58.24 -10.66
C ASP A 434 -16.80 57.05 -9.68
N GLU A 435 -17.48 57.18 -8.54
CA GLU A 435 -17.56 56.15 -7.49
C GLU A 435 -18.52 55.02 -7.90
N GLU A 436 -18.02 53.96 -8.53
CA GLU A 436 -18.67 52.64 -8.56
C GLU A 436 -17.65 51.54 -8.18
N GLU A 437 -18.08 50.57 -7.36
CA GLU A 437 -17.28 49.38 -7.01
C GLU A 437 -16.98 48.55 -8.27
N ASP A 438 -15.83 48.81 -8.89
CA ASP A 438 -15.32 48.10 -10.05
C ASP A 438 -14.79 46.69 -9.69
N ASP A 439 -15.56 45.65 -10.02
CA ASP A 439 -14.97 44.35 -10.33
C ASP A 439 -14.31 44.45 -11.72
N LEU A 440 -12.99 44.73 -11.72
CA LEU A 440 -12.15 44.86 -12.92
C LEU A 440 -12.36 43.70 -13.92
N ILE A 441 -12.95 44.01 -15.08
CA ILE A 441 -13.21 43.09 -16.19
C ILE A 441 -11.93 42.89 -17.01
N VAL A 442 -11.42 41.66 -17.06
CA VAL A 442 -10.38 41.24 -18.02
C VAL A 442 -11.06 40.52 -19.18
N THR A 443 -11.14 41.14 -20.35
CA THR A 443 -11.52 40.49 -21.61
C THR A 443 -10.28 40.01 -22.35
N ARG A 444 -10.27 38.75 -22.82
CA ARG A 444 -9.27 38.30 -23.80
C ARG A 444 -9.86 37.37 -24.88
N GLY A 445 -9.51 37.76 -26.11
CA GLY A 445 -9.65 37.17 -27.45
C GLY A 445 -10.13 35.73 -27.64
N ASP A 446 -11.10 35.63 -28.57
CA ASP A 446 -11.68 34.42 -29.14
C ASP A 446 -10.67 33.36 -29.60
N THR A 447 -10.90 32.10 -29.19
CA THR A 447 -10.33 30.91 -29.85
C THR A 447 -11.44 30.09 -30.52
N PRO A 448 -11.26 29.60 -31.74
CA PRO A 448 -12.33 28.95 -32.50
C PRO A 448 -12.60 27.52 -31.99
N SER A 449 -13.88 27.20 -31.73
CA SER A 449 -14.35 25.87 -31.38
C SER A 449 -14.48 24.95 -32.61
N PRO A 450 -14.21 23.63 -32.48
CA PRO A 450 -14.41 22.70 -33.58
C PRO A 450 -15.90 22.35 -33.75
N VAL A 451 -16.38 22.41 -34.99
CA VAL A 451 -17.75 22.10 -35.40
C VAL A 451 -18.00 20.59 -35.30
N ARG A 452 -19.00 20.15 -34.52
CA ARG A 452 -19.57 18.80 -34.64
C ARG A 452 -20.66 18.77 -35.72
N THR A 453 -20.56 17.75 -36.57
CA THR A 453 -21.55 17.36 -37.57
C THR A 453 -22.85 16.89 -36.91
N SER A 454 -23.96 17.30 -37.54
CA SER A 454 -25.37 17.10 -37.22
C SER A 454 -25.76 15.70 -36.73
N LEU A 455 -26.56 15.63 -35.66
CA LEU A 455 -27.75 14.77 -35.44
C LEU A 455 -28.11 14.72 -33.94
N ASP A 456 -28.71 15.78 -33.36
CA ASP A 456 -29.74 15.69 -32.27
C ASP A 456 -30.33 17.08 -31.87
N THR A 457 -30.53 18.00 -32.82
CA THR A 457 -30.90 19.39 -32.52
C THR A 457 -32.39 19.62 -32.19
N GLN A 458 -33.18 18.58 -31.91
CA GLN A 458 -34.65 18.71 -31.79
C GLN A 458 -35.21 18.67 -30.37
N ARG A 459 -34.42 18.34 -29.32
CA ARG A 459 -34.90 18.39 -27.94
C ARG A 459 -34.15 19.43 -27.09
N PRO A 460 -34.83 20.44 -26.52
CA PRO A 460 -34.18 21.45 -25.68
C PRO A 460 -33.85 20.95 -24.26
N TYR A 461 -34.23 19.73 -23.89
CA TYR A 461 -34.04 19.18 -22.53
C TYR A 461 -33.49 17.75 -22.60
N ASP A 462 -32.72 17.36 -21.57
CA ASP A 462 -32.14 16.03 -21.44
C ASP A 462 -33.15 14.99 -20.96
N ASP A 463 -32.86 13.72 -21.25
CA ASP A 463 -33.60 12.59 -20.68
C ASP A 463 -33.42 12.57 -19.15
N PRO A 464 -34.51 12.54 -18.36
CA PRO A 464 -34.43 12.43 -16.90
C PRO A 464 -33.72 11.14 -16.45
N VAL A 465 -33.64 10.11 -17.30
CA VAL A 465 -32.92 8.88 -17.03
C VAL A 465 -31.59 8.87 -17.78
N SER A 466 -30.52 8.55 -17.06
CA SER A 466 -29.18 8.43 -17.60
C SER A 466 -28.49 7.22 -16.99
N SER A 467 -27.78 6.44 -17.81
CA SER A 467 -27.01 5.31 -17.30
C SER A 467 -25.70 5.14 -18.05
N TYR A 468 -24.73 4.53 -17.38
CA TYR A 468 -23.55 3.96 -18.02
C TYR A 468 -23.19 2.64 -17.33
N THR A 469 -22.53 1.76 -18.07
CA THR A 469 -22.18 0.42 -17.58
C THR A 469 -20.74 0.39 -17.15
N THR A 470 -20.51 0.08 -15.87
CA THR A 470 -19.18 -0.32 -15.38
C THR A 470 -18.97 -1.81 -15.64
N PRO A 471 -17.74 -2.34 -15.58
CA PRO A 471 -17.52 -3.77 -15.78
C PRO A 471 -18.16 -4.67 -14.68
N PHE A 472 -18.73 -4.07 -13.63
CA PHE A 472 -19.36 -4.75 -12.48
C PHE A 472 -20.86 -4.47 -12.35
N GLY A 473 -21.43 -3.68 -13.26
CA GLY A 473 -22.86 -3.40 -13.30
C GLY A 473 -23.19 -1.98 -13.78
N PRO A 474 -24.45 -1.74 -14.16
CA PRO A 474 -24.90 -0.42 -14.57
C PRO A 474 -24.99 0.53 -13.37
N ILE A 475 -24.61 1.78 -13.61
CA ILE A 475 -24.93 2.93 -12.75
C ILE A 475 -26.00 3.73 -13.47
N THR A 476 -27.14 3.95 -12.81
CA THR A 476 -28.29 4.65 -13.36
C THR A 476 -28.70 5.80 -12.43
N VAL A 477 -28.94 6.96 -13.02
CA VAL A 477 -29.49 8.16 -12.41
C VAL A 477 -30.85 8.40 -13.05
N SER A 478 -31.90 8.57 -12.24
CA SER A 478 -33.23 8.99 -12.69
C SER A 478 -33.66 10.21 -11.91
N GLN A 479 -33.87 11.34 -12.58
CA GLN A 479 -34.47 12.53 -11.97
C GLN A 479 -35.98 12.32 -11.84
N LEU A 480 -36.47 12.37 -10.60
CA LEU A 480 -37.87 12.14 -10.25
C LEU A 480 -38.67 13.44 -10.18
N SER A 481 -38.04 14.54 -9.75
CA SER A 481 -38.67 15.87 -9.69
C SER A 481 -37.62 16.98 -9.81
N TYR A 482 -38.04 18.14 -10.30
CA TYR A 482 -37.25 19.37 -10.36
C TYR A 482 -38.18 20.57 -10.15
N VAL A 483 -38.12 21.21 -8.98
CA VAL A 483 -39.13 22.18 -8.54
C VAL A 483 -38.49 23.37 -7.83
N SER A 484 -39.14 24.52 -7.90
CA SER A 484 -38.84 25.66 -7.01
C SER A 484 -39.94 25.85 -5.96
N HIS A 485 -39.56 26.45 -4.84
CA HIS A 485 -40.42 26.67 -3.68
C HIS A 485 -40.84 28.13 -3.60
N GLN A 486 -41.73 28.54 -4.52
CA GLN A 486 -42.14 29.93 -4.75
C GLN A 486 -42.86 30.59 -3.55
N HIS A 487 -43.30 29.82 -2.56
CA HIS A 487 -43.95 30.30 -1.35
C HIS A 487 -42.97 30.83 -0.30
N ILE A 488 -41.67 30.51 -0.43
CA ILE A 488 -40.62 31.01 0.46
C ILE A 488 -40.26 32.45 0.06
N THR A 489 -40.35 33.37 1.01
CA THR A 489 -40.30 34.82 0.73
C THR A 489 -39.15 35.57 1.42
N THR A 490 -38.42 34.93 2.33
CA THR A 490 -37.34 35.58 3.11
C THR A 490 -36.15 36.04 2.27
N SER A 491 -35.95 35.45 1.09
CA SER A 491 -34.92 35.84 0.13
C SER A 491 -35.53 36.40 -1.16
N ASP A 492 -34.74 37.22 -1.85
CA ASP A 492 -35.00 37.67 -3.22
C ASP A 492 -34.79 36.54 -4.26
N HIS A 493 -34.24 35.40 -3.82
CA HIS A 493 -34.21 34.14 -4.54
C HIS A 493 -35.22 33.11 -4.00
N LYS A 494 -35.67 32.20 -4.86
CA LYS A 494 -36.53 31.06 -4.51
C LYS A 494 -35.73 29.76 -4.44
N PRO A 495 -35.85 28.96 -3.36
CA PRO A 495 -35.16 27.69 -3.25
C PRO A 495 -35.55 26.73 -4.38
N VAL A 496 -34.61 25.88 -4.79
CA VAL A 496 -34.80 24.85 -5.81
C VAL A 496 -34.44 23.49 -5.24
N SER A 497 -35.23 22.46 -5.57
CA SER A 497 -34.98 21.08 -5.17
C SER A 497 -35.16 20.13 -6.34
N SER A 498 -34.27 19.13 -6.42
CA SER A 498 -34.37 18.03 -7.38
C SER A 498 -34.20 16.71 -6.66
N LEU A 499 -35.12 15.78 -6.90
CA LEU A 499 -35.09 14.43 -6.34
C LEU A 499 -34.56 13.45 -7.39
N PHE A 500 -33.63 12.59 -7.00
CA PHE A 500 -33.03 11.58 -7.87
C PHE A 500 -33.14 10.19 -7.25
N SER A 501 -33.33 9.18 -8.08
CA SER A 501 -33.11 7.77 -7.75
C SER A 501 -31.81 7.30 -8.40
N LEU A 502 -30.91 6.75 -7.59
CA LEU A 502 -29.61 6.22 -8.02
C LEU A 502 -29.60 4.71 -7.85
N THR A 503 -29.29 3.96 -8.90
CA THR A 503 -29.11 2.50 -8.82
C THR A 503 -27.70 2.13 -9.27
N PHE A 504 -26.98 1.39 -8.44
CA PHE A 504 -25.57 1.04 -8.65
C PHE A 504 -25.21 -0.30 -7.99
N PRO A 505 -24.18 -1.02 -8.47
CA PRO A 505 -23.70 -2.23 -7.81
C PRO A 505 -22.99 -1.89 -6.50
N ALA A 506 -23.48 -2.35 -5.35
CA ALA A 506 -22.90 -2.10 -4.03
C ALA A 506 -22.39 -3.41 -3.39
N SER A 507 -21.34 -3.30 -2.58
CA SER A 507 -20.81 -4.43 -1.81
C SER A 507 -21.80 -4.89 -0.73
N VAL A 508 -21.99 -6.21 -0.64
CA VAL A 508 -22.72 -6.88 0.42
C VAL A 508 -21.70 -7.34 1.49
N PRO A 509 -21.62 -6.69 2.67
CA PRO A 509 -20.52 -6.92 3.61
C PRO A 509 -20.38 -8.37 4.08
N ALA A 510 -21.51 -9.06 4.32
CA ALA A 510 -21.51 -10.45 4.74
C ALA A 510 -20.91 -11.38 3.67
N GLN A 511 -21.30 -11.22 2.40
CA GLN A 511 -20.76 -12.02 1.29
C GLN A 511 -19.28 -11.73 1.06
N ARG A 512 -18.89 -10.45 1.07
CA ARG A 512 -17.47 -10.04 0.95
C ARG A 512 -16.62 -10.68 2.04
N THR A 513 -17.11 -10.72 3.28
CA THR A 513 -16.39 -11.32 4.42
C THR A 513 -16.22 -12.84 4.25
N THR A 514 -17.28 -13.55 3.84
CA THR A 514 -17.21 -14.99 3.57
C THR A 514 -16.19 -15.31 2.48
N ILE A 515 -16.25 -14.59 1.36
CA ILE A 515 -15.34 -14.81 0.23
C ILE A 515 -13.90 -14.46 0.61
N HIS A 516 -13.68 -13.38 1.36
CA HIS A 516 -12.37 -13.05 1.88
C HIS A 516 -11.80 -14.18 2.76
N ALA A 517 -12.62 -14.74 3.66
CA ALA A 517 -12.19 -15.86 4.51
C ALA A 517 -11.87 -17.12 3.69
N GLU A 518 -12.64 -17.42 2.63
CA GLU A 518 -12.33 -18.51 1.70
C GLU A 518 -10.96 -18.32 1.02
N ILE A 519 -10.71 -17.13 0.47
CA ILE A 519 -9.46 -16.80 -0.23
C ILE A 519 -8.26 -16.86 0.71
N VAL A 520 -8.38 -16.32 1.93
CA VAL A 520 -7.30 -16.39 2.93
C VAL A 520 -7.00 -17.85 3.28
N ARG A 521 -8.04 -18.67 3.48
CA ARG A 521 -7.85 -20.10 3.75
C ARG A 521 -7.18 -20.83 2.59
N GLU A 522 -7.49 -20.46 1.34
CA GLU A 522 -6.81 -21.00 0.15
C GLU A 522 -5.34 -20.56 0.10
N ALA A 523 -5.07 -19.29 0.41
CA ALA A 523 -3.70 -18.76 0.47
C ALA A 523 -2.87 -19.48 1.55
N ASP A 524 -3.41 -19.66 2.75
CA ASP A 524 -2.77 -20.39 3.84
C ASP A 524 -2.51 -21.85 3.46
N LYS A 525 -3.49 -22.49 2.81
CA LYS A 525 -3.35 -23.87 2.31
C LYS A 525 -2.22 -23.95 1.28
N MET A 526 -2.19 -23.03 0.31
CA MET A 526 -1.13 -22.97 -0.69
C MET A 526 0.23 -22.74 -0.03
N GLU A 527 0.37 -21.79 0.89
CA GLU A 527 1.64 -21.55 1.59
C GLU A 527 2.12 -22.81 2.33
N ASN A 528 1.21 -23.51 3.01
CA ASN A 528 1.56 -24.73 3.71
C ASN A 528 1.92 -25.89 2.77
N GLU A 529 1.26 -26.02 1.61
CA GLU A 529 1.60 -27.01 0.56
C GLU A 529 2.93 -26.72 -0.14
N HIS A 530 3.35 -25.45 -0.20
CA HIS A 530 4.63 -25.06 -0.80
C HIS A 530 5.79 -25.03 0.20
N ARG A 531 5.53 -25.18 1.51
CA ARG A 531 6.58 -25.24 2.53
C ARG A 531 7.44 -26.50 2.33
N PRO A 532 8.77 -26.36 2.12
CA PRO A 532 9.64 -27.52 1.96
C PRO A 532 9.66 -28.39 3.23
N VAL A 533 9.62 -29.71 3.03
CA VAL A 533 9.68 -30.70 4.12
C VAL A 533 10.81 -31.67 3.82
N ILE A 534 11.72 -31.81 4.78
CA ILE A 534 12.83 -32.75 4.70
C ILE A 534 12.72 -33.80 5.81
N THR A 535 13.28 -34.97 5.55
CA THR A 535 13.44 -36.05 6.52
C THR A 535 14.91 -36.43 6.58
N VAL A 536 15.41 -36.62 7.79
CA VAL A 536 16.81 -36.93 8.04
C VAL A 536 16.94 -38.36 8.56
N LEU A 537 17.78 -39.14 7.90
CA LEU A 537 18.11 -40.52 8.22
C LEU A 537 19.60 -40.58 8.58
N ILE A 538 19.94 -41.31 9.63
CA ILE A 538 21.33 -41.46 10.10
C ILE A 538 21.65 -42.95 10.08
N ASP A 539 22.61 -43.35 9.25
CA ASP A 539 23.09 -44.72 9.21
C ASP A 539 24.18 -44.90 10.28
N SER A 540 23.85 -45.60 11.36
CA SER A 540 24.81 -45.97 12.41
C SER A 540 25.37 -47.38 12.19
N PRO A 541 26.69 -47.59 12.32
CA PRO A 541 27.33 -48.89 12.13
C PRO A 541 27.00 -49.93 13.22
N THR A 542 26.37 -49.55 14.34
CA THR A 542 26.12 -50.49 15.45
C THR A 542 24.85 -51.35 15.30
N ASN A 543 24.02 -51.15 14.27
CA ASN A 543 22.84 -51.97 13.96
C ASN A 543 21.84 -52.19 15.12
N GLU A 544 22.00 -51.48 16.25
CA GLU A 544 20.98 -51.40 17.28
C GLU A 544 19.96 -50.37 16.81
N ILE A 545 18.81 -50.87 16.37
CA ILE A 545 17.63 -50.10 16.00
C ILE A 545 17.14 -49.38 17.27
N SER A 546 17.76 -48.27 17.62
CA SER A 546 17.13 -47.29 18.49
C SER A 546 16.05 -46.58 17.68
N SER A 547 14.87 -46.47 18.28
CA SER A 547 13.68 -45.84 17.72
C SER A 547 14.00 -44.56 16.94
N SER A 548 13.40 -44.46 15.76
CA SER A 548 13.46 -43.38 14.75
C SER A 548 13.11 -41.95 15.23
N GLU A 549 13.10 -41.68 16.54
CA GLU A 549 12.67 -40.42 17.14
C GLU A 549 13.85 -39.53 17.58
N ASN A 550 15.03 -40.10 17.82
CA ASN A 550 16.20 -39.32 18.20
C ASN A 550 17.07 -39.10 16.96
N HIS A 551 16.87 -37.98 16.25
CA HIS A 551 17.73 -37.51 15.17
C HIS A 551 19.14 -37.12 15.68
N ALA A 552 19.82 -38.03 16.38
CA ALA A 552 21.09 -37.82 17.05
C ALA A 552 22.24 -38.45 16.25
N LEU A 553 23.30 -37.67 16.06
CA LEU A 553 24.57 -38.07 15.48
C LEU A 553 25.45 -38.66 16.60
N ASP A 554 25.17 -39.90 16.98
CA ASP A 554 25.90 -40.57 18.05
C ASP A 554 27.01 -41.48 17.49
N PHE A 555 28.26 -41.15 17.79
CA PHE A 555 29.41 -41.99 17.45
C PHE A 555 29.63 -43.14 18.44
N GLY A 556 28.88 -43.19 19.55
CA GLY A 556 29.04 -44.20 20.59
C GLY A 556 30.41 -44.11 21.26
N ASN A 557 31.04 -45.27 21.51
CA ASN A 557 32.36 -45.33 22.16
C ASN A 557 33.48 -45.04 21.15
N ILE A 558 34.18 -43.91 21.35
CA ILE A 558 35.30 -43.48 20.52
C ILE A 558 36.65 -43.69 21.23
N ALA A 559 37.66 -44.14 20.48
CA ALA A 559 39.03 -44.35 20.96
C ALA A 559 40.03 -43.59 20.11
N ALA A 560 41.21 -43.31 20.68
CA ALA A 560 42.29 -42.65 19.96
C ALA A 560 42.73 -43.43 18.70
N LEU A 561 43.21 -42.70 17.70
CA LEU A 561 43.75 -43.19 16.43
C LEU A 561 42.74 -43.95 15.54
N ARG A 562 41.49 -44.15 16.01
CA ARG A 562 40.41 -44.75 15.24
C ARG A 562 39.61 -43.68 14.50
N ILE A 563 39.24 -44.00 13.26
CA ILE A 563 38.36 -43.19 12.44
C ILE A 563 36.94 -43.72 12.57
N TYR A 564 36.01 -42.84 12.91
CA TYR A 564 34.58 -43.11 12.97
C TYR A 564 33.87 -42.28 11.89
N GLU A 565 32.89 -42.87 11.21
CA GLU A 565 32.17 -42.21 10.13
C GLU A 565 30.68 -42.53 10.21
N LEU A 566 29.84 -41.49 10.19
CA LEU A 566 28.39 -41.56 10.11
C LEU A 566 27.94 -41.02 8.75
N THR A 567 26.92 -41.65 8.17
CA THR A 567 26.28 -41.12 6.95
C THR A 567 24.95 -40.50 7.31
N LEU A 568 24.82 -39.19 7.06
CA LEU A 568 23.59 -38.44 7.17
C LEU A 568 22.91 -38.37 5.81
N THR A 569 21.72 -38.95 5.66
CA THR A 569 20.92 -38.86 4.44
C THR A 569 19.75 -37.91 4.65
N VAL A 570 19.69 -36.85 3.83
CA VAL A 570 18.61 -35.87 3.79
C VAL A 570 17.72 -36.19 2.59
N ALA A 571 16.45 -36.47 2.85
CA ALA A 571 15.44 -36.76 1.84
C ALA A 571 14.41 -35.63 1.78
N ASN A 572 14.09 -35.13 0.58
CA ASN A 572 12.95 -34.22 0.41
C ASN A 572 11.66 -35.05 0.31
N THR A 573 10.89 -35.05 1.39
CA THR A 573 9.60 -35.78 1.50
C THR A 573 8.39 -34.87 1.28
N GLY A 574 8.62 -33.58 1.03
CA GLY A 574 7.60 -32.60 0.70
C GLY A 574 7.20 -32.59 -0.78
N THR A 575 6.39 -31.61 -1.15
CA THR A 575 5.87 -31.39 -2.51
C THR A 575 6.59 -30.27 -3.26
N SER A 576 7.46 -29.51 -2.60
CA SER A 576 8.24 -28.40 -3.16
C SER A 576 9.75 -28.66 -3.08
N ILE A 577 10.53 -27.88 -3.83
CA ILE A 577 12.01 -27.98 -3.84
C ILE A 577 12.55 -27.56 -2.47
N ALA A 578 13.39 -28.39 -1.85
CA ALA A 578 14.03 -28.10 -0.58
C ALA A 578 15.47 -27.64 -0.78
N HIS A 579 15.78 -26.40 -0.38
CA HIS A 579 17.16 -25.91 -0.35
C HIS A 579 17.74 -26.12 1.03
N THR A 580 18.78 -26.94 1.15
CA THR A 580 19.34 -27.36 2.44
C THR A 580 20.83 -27.06 2.54
N SER A 581 21.26 -26.68 3.74
CA SER A 581 22.68 -26.45 4.05
C SER A 581 22.93 -26.52 5.56
N PHE A 582 24.12 -26.96 5.96
CA PHE A 582 24.57 -26.81 7.35
C PHE A 582 24.87 -25.35 7.67
N VAL A 583 24.45 -24.89 8.84
CA VAL A 583 24.71 -23.53 9.35
C VAL A 583 25.77 -23.61 10.45
N ASP A 584 26.85 -22.85 10.27
CA ASP A 584 27.96 -22.72 11.22
C ASP A 584 28.36 -24.04 11.91
N PRO A 585 28.72 -25.09 11.14
CA PRO A 585 29.03 -26.39 11.71
C PRO A 585 30.19 -26.29 12.72
N PRO A 586 30.22 -27.15 13.76
CA PRO A 586 31.28 -27.18 14.75
C PRO A 586 32.68 -27.25 14.13
N LYS A 587 33.54 -26.28 14.45
CA LYS A 587 34.91 -26.19 13.93
C LYS A 587 35.89 -26.83 14.91
N LYS A 588 35.83 -28.16 15.01
CA LYS A 588 36.72 -28.97 15.85
C LYS A 588 37.74 -29.70 14.96
N GLU A 589 39.02 -29.71 15.35
CA GLU A 589 40.10 -30.28 14.53
C GLU A 589 39.96 -31.79 14.24
N TYR A 590 39.22 -32.49 15.10
CA TYR A 590 38.97 -33.93 15.03
C TYR A 590 37.62 -34.30 14.41
N LEU A 591 36.85 -33.32 13.95
CA LEU A 591 35.52 -33.52 13.36
C LEU A 591 35.47 -32.89 11.97
N THR A 592 35.15 -33.69 10.97
CA THR A 592 34.91 -33.24 9.60
C THR A 592 33.46 -33.49 9.23
N ILE A 593 32.72 -32.44 8.87
CA ILE A 593 31.36 -32.52 8.33
C ILE A 593 31.43 -32.14 6.85
N GLU A 594 31.22 -33.10 5.95
CA GLU A 594 31.19 -32.82 4.53
C GLU A 594 29.90 -32.07 4.14
N PRO A 595 29.97 -31.08 3.23
CA PRO A 595 28.77 -30.41 2.76
C PRO A 595 27.89 -31.37 1.96
N LEU A 596 26.58 -31.14 1.96
CA LEU A 596 25.67 -31.88 1.09
C LEU A 596 26.03 -31.62 -0.39
N PRO A 597 26.10 -32.66 -1.23
CA PRO A 597 26.50 -32.53 -2.64
C PRO A 597 25.48 -31.72 -3.46
N ALA A 598 24.20 -31.79 -3.10
CA ALA A 598 23.12 -31.01 -3.72
C ALA A 598 22.57 -29.99 -2.73
N LYS A 599 22.63 -28.71 -3.10
CA LYS A 599 22.03 -27.61 -2.30
C LYS A 599 20.52 -27.47 -2.48
N ALA A 600 19.95 -28.14 -3.47
CA ALA A 600 18.53 -28.15 -3.79
C ALA A 600 18.10 -29.57 -4.12
N LEU A 601 17.06 -30.07 -3.45
CA LEU A 601 16.50 -31.40 -3.62
C LEU A 601 15.10 -31.30 -4.21
N GLN A 602 14.83 -31.97 -5.32
CA GLN A 602 13.47 -32.14 -5.84
C GLN A 602 12.65 -33.07 -4.93
N PRO A 603 11.30 -33.02 -4.96
CA PRO A 603 10.46 -33.98 -4.26
C PRO A 603 10.85 -35.43 -4.58
N GLY A 604 11.16 -36.22 -3.54
CA GLY A 604 11.60 -37.61 -3.66
C GLY A 604 13.12 -37.81 -3.85
N GLU A 605 13.90 -36.75 -4.02
CA GLU A 605 15.37 -36.85 -4.08
C GLU A 605 16.00 -36.93 -2.70
N THR A 606 17.20 -37.51 -2.66
CA THR A 606 18.02 -37.61 -1.46
C THR A 606 19.44 -37.09 -1.73
N ALA A 607 20.08 -36.55 -0.70
CA ALA A 607 21.51 -36.28 -0.68
C ALA A 607 22.09 -36.73 0.65
N SER A 608 23.30 -37.27 0.60
CA SER A 608 24.00 -37.75 1.80
C SER A 608 25.26 -36.94 2.04
N ALA A 609 25.56 -36.71 3.32
CA ALA A 609 26.80 -36.11 3.81
C ALA A 609 27.50 -37.09 4.75
N SER A 610 28.83 -37.15 4.67
CA SER A 610 29.66 -37.91 5.61
C SER A 610 30.08 -37.02 6.77
N ILE A 611 29.99 -37.57 7.98
CA ILE A 611 30.44 -36.93 9.22
C ILE A 611 31.50 -37.84 9.84
N ARG A 612 32.75 -37.39 9.83
CA ARG A 612 33.92 -38.17 10.24
C ARG A 612 34.54 -37.61 11.51
N LEU A 613 34.84 -38.49 12.46
CA LEU A 613 35.54 -38.21 13.70
C LEU A 613 36.87 -38.96 13.76
N HIS A 614 37.96 -38.28 14.09
CA HIS A 614 39.28 -38.87 14.22
C HIS A 614 40.16 -38.10 15.22
N VAL A 615 40.43 -38.72 16.37
CA VAL A 615 41.34 -38.17 17.39
C VAL A 615 42.73 -38.77 17.17
N ASN A 616 43.64 -38.03 16.54
CA ASN A 616 44.94 -38.55 16.10
C ASN A 616 46.17 -37.83 16.63
N THR A 617 45.98 -36.75 17.39
CA THR A 617 47.08 -36.00 18.00
C THR A 617 47.21 -36.34 19.49
N PRO A 618 48.44 -36.44 20.01
CA PRO A 618 48.67 -36.70 21.44
C PRO A 618 48.06 -35.63 22.35
N GLU A 619 48.10 -34.36 21.94
CA GLU A 619 47.55 -33.24 22.70
C GLU A 619 46.04 -33.38 22.87
N LEU A 620 45.34 -33.78 21.80
CA LEU A 620 43.89 -33.94 21.82
C LEU A 620 43.47 -35.17 22.64
N ALA A 621 44.16 -36.29 22.48
CA ALA A 621 43.94 -37.48 23.30
C ALA A 621 44.07 -37.17 24.80
N ARG A 622 45.06 -36.35 25.19
CA ARG A 622 45.25 -35.89 26.56
C ARG A 622 44.11 -34.98 27.06
N LYS A 623 43.62 -34.06 26.21
CA LYS A 623 42.46 -33.22 26.54
C LYS A 623 41.19 -34.04 26.74
N PHE A 624 40.98 -35.07 25.93
CA PHE A 624 39.87 -35.99 26.13
C PHE A 624 40.04 -36.87 27.37
N ASN A 625 41.24 -37.40 27.64
CA ASN A 625 41.55 -38.17 28.85
C ASN A 625 41.27 -37.38 30.14
N SER A 626 41.70 -36.12 30.19
CA SER A 626 41.50 -35.22 31.33
C SER A 626 40.07 -34.66 31.43
N GLY A 627 39.26 -34.84 30.38
CA GLY A 627 37.91 -34.28 30.27
C GLY A 627 37.86 -32.78 29.95
N GLU A 628 38.99 -32.14 29.59
CA GLU A 628 39.06 -30.76 29.08
C GLU A 628 38.32 -30.61 27.74
N GLU A 629 38.35 -31.65 26.91
CA GLU A 629 37.59 -31.72 25.66
C GLU A 629 36.53 -32.84 25.74
N LYS A 630 35.35 -32.57 25.19
CA LYS A 630 34.22 -33.51 25.11
C LYS A 630 33.49 -33.29 23.79
N LEU A 631 32.85 -34.33 23.26
CA LEU A 631 31.95 -34.18 22.12
C LEU A 631 30.50 -34.10 22.60
N ASP A 632 30.04 -32.87 22.77
CA ASP A 632 28.65 -32.49 23.06
C ASP A 632 28.36 -31.19 22.30
N ASP A 633 27.79 -31.32 21.09
CA ASP A 633 27.54 -30.19 20.19
C ASP A 633 26.22 -30.39 19.42
N VAL A 634 25.80 -29.41 18.61
CA VAL A 634 24.59 -29.49 17.78
C VAL A 634 24.90 -29.08 16.34
N VAL A 635 24.63 -29.98 15.40
CA VAL A 635 24.70 -29.68 13.96
C VAL A 635 23.33 -29.19 13.51
N VAL A 636 23.27 -27.99 12.93
CA VAL A 636 22.03 -27.39 12.42
C VAL A 636 21.96 -27.55 10.91
N LEU A 637 20.94 -28.27 10.43
CA LEU A 637 20.59 -28.37 9.02
C LEU A 637 19.46 -27.37 8.73
N HIS A 638 19.81 -26.28 8.05
CA HIS A 638 18.85 -25.25 7.65
C HIS A 638 18.14 -25.63 6.36
N THR A 639 16.81 -25.44 6.33
CA THR A 639 15.99 -25.54 5.14
C THR A 639 15.39 -24.18 4.82
N LYS A 640 15.76 -23.60 3.67
CA LYS A 640 15.23 -22.29 3.25
C LYS A 640 13.70 -22.35 3.16
N ASP A 641 13.02 -21.39 3.79
CA ASP A 641 11.54 -21.30 3.88
C ASP A 641 10.86 -22.52 4.56
N GLY A 642 11.67 -23.39 5.19
CA GLY A 642 11.25 -24.60 5.90
C GLY A 642 11.52 -24.51 7.41
N LYS A 643 11.61 -25.68 8.06
CA LYS A 643 12.04 -25.79 9.46
C LYS A 643 13.51 -26.19 9.52
N ASP A 644 14.22 -25.67 10.51
CA ASP A 644 15.58 -26.11 10.84
C ASP A 644 15.54 -27.44 11.60
N THR A 645 16.45 -28.34 11.25
CA THR A 645 16.64 -29.62 11.94
C THR A 645 17.90 -29.54 12.79
N PHE A 646 17.72 -29.73 14.11
CA PHE A 646 18.81 -29.75 15.08
C PHE A 646 19.22 -31.19 15.35
N LEU A 647 20.49 -31.50 15.11
CA LEU A 647 21.05 -32.85 15.23
C LEU A 647 22.09 -32.84 16.36
N PRO A 648 21.75 -33.33 17.57
CA PRO A 648 22.70 -33.47 18.65
C PRO A 648 23.86 -34.38 18.22
N LEU A 649 25.09 -33.96 18.52
CA LEU A 649 26.33 -34.64 18.16
C LEU A 649 27.01 -35.12 19.44
N THR A 650 27.10 -36.43 19.63
CA THR A 650 27.60 -37.04 20.88
C THR A 650 28.63 -38.12 20.62
N ALA A 651 29.55 -38.28 21.56
CA ALA A 651 30.41 -39.46 21.65
C ALA A 651 30.86 -39.71 23.10
N THR A 652 31.16 -40.96 23.41
CA THR A 652 31.74 -41.38 24.69
C THR A 652 33.21 -41.70 24.50
N TRP A 653 34.09 -40.89 25.08
CA TRP A 653 35.54 -41.11 25.02
C TRP A 653 36.00 -42.33 25.82
N GLN A 654 36.87 -43.13 25.21
CA GLN A 654 37.56 -44.25 25.85
C GLN A 654 38.99 -43.82 26.18
N PRO A 655 39.35 -43.70 27.48
CA PRO A 655 40.70 -43.29 27.88
C PRO A 655 41.80 -44.18 27.30
N THR A 656 42.89 -43.54 26.88
CA THR A 656 44.03 -44.18 26.21
C THR A 656 45.37 -43.80 26.83
N THR A 657 46.38 -44.65 26.68
CA THR A 657 47.77 -44.36 27.03
C THR A 657 48.51 -43.55 25.96
N PHE A 658 47.95 -43.40 24.76
CA PHE A 658 48.48 -42.55 23.71
C PHE A 658 48.43 -41.06 24.11
N GLY A 659 49.58 -40.40 24.17
CA GLY A 659 49.68 -38.99 24.57
C GLY A 659 49.67 -38.74 26.08
N THR A 660 49.56 -39.81 26.88
CA THR A 660 49.52 -39.73 28.34
C THR A 660 50.94 -39.60 28.90
N PRO A 661 51.20 -38.64 29.82
CA PRO A 661 52.53 -38.42 30.38
C PRO A 661 52.99 -39.63 31.20
N ILE A 662 54.30 -39.91 31.15
CA ILE A 662 54.93 -40.97 31.96
C ILE A 662 54.59 -40.80 33.43
N SER A 663 54.65 -39.57 33.95
CA SER A 663 54.34 -39.28 35.35
C SER A 663 52.95 -39.77 35.76
N GLU A 664 51.98 -39.81 34.86
CA GLU A 664 50.64 -40.35 35.13
C GLU A 664 50.62 -41.88 35.04
N LEU A 665 51.23 -42.45 33.99
CA LEU A 665 51.28 -43.90 33.79
C LEU A 665 52.02 -44.65 34.91
N LEU A 666 52.98 -44.00 35.57
CA LEU A 666 53.68 -44.57 36.73
C LEU A 666 52.77 -44.80 37.96
N HIS A 667 51.58 -44.22 37.97
CA HIS A 667 50.62 -44.33 39.07
C HIS A 667 49.53 -45.38 38.85
N VAL A 668 49.49 -46.03 37.68
CA VAL A 668 48.47 -47.03 37.33
C VAL A 668 48.74 -48.36 38.05
N PRO A 669 47.90 -48.79 39.03
CA PRO A 669 48.15 -50.01 39.80
C PRO A 669 47.90 -51.29 38.99
N GLU A 670 48.62 -52.37 39.27
CA GLU A 670 48.41 -53.67 38.60
C GLU A 670 46.97 -54.22 38.76
N SER A 671 46.33 -53.94 39.90
CA SER A 671 44.97 -54.38 40.19
C SER A 671 43.87 -53.56 39.52
N SER A 672 44.20 -52.50 38.77
CA SER A 672 43.19 -51.62 38.17
C SER A 672 42.54 -52.20 36.92
N GLY A 673 43.13 -53.22 36.29
CA GLY A 673 42.72 -53.71 34.97
C GLY A 673 43.11 -52.76 33.84
N GLY A 674 44.26 -52.08 33.97
CA GLY A 674 44.83 -51.20 32.96
C GLY A 674 44.53 -49.72 33.15
N TYR A 675 45.08 -48.91 32.25
CA TYR A 675 44.91 -47.46 32.27
C TYR A 675 43.45 -47.05 32.10
N ARG A 676 42.71 -47.68 31.18
CA ARG A 676 41.30 -47.31 30.92
C ARG A 676 40.41 -47.53 32.13
N ALA A 677 40.54 -48.68 32.78
CA ALA A 677 39.76 -49.00 33.97
C ALA A 677 40.17 -48.15 35.18
N TRP A 678 41.46 -47.77 35.29
CA TRP A 678 41.95 -46.82 36.28
C TRP A 678 41.43 -45.39 36.04
N ALA A 679 41.48 -44.91 34.79
CA ALA A 679 41.03 -43.57 34.41
C ALA A 679 39.53 -43.36 34.66
N ALA A 680 38.74 -44.43 34.58
CA ALA A 680 37.31 -44.44 34.88
C ALA A 680 36.96 -44.42 36.39
N GLN A 681 37.94 -44.58 37.28
CA GLN A 681 37.72 -44.51 38.73
C GLN A 681 37.54 -43.06 39.21
N SER A 682 36.87 -42.89 40.35
CA SER A 682 36.74 -41.57 41.00
C SER A 682 38.10 -41.07 41.52
N GLU A 683 38.27 -39.75 41.65
CA GLU A 683 39.52 -39.15 42.17
C GLU A 683 39.88 -39.65 43.58
N ASP A 684 38.89 -39.95 44.43
CA ASP A 684 39.10 -40.54 45.75
C ASP A 684 39.66 -41.97 45.68
N GLN A 685 39.37 -42.70 44.60
CA GLN A 685 39.89 -44.06 44.36
C GLN A 685 41.29 -44.04 43.72
N LYS A 686 41.65 -42.96 43.01
CA LYS A 686 42.99 -42.78 42.43
C LYS A 686 44.05 -42.38 43.47
N GLN A 687 43.65 -42.01 44.69
CA GLN A 687 44.57 -41.69 45.79
C GLN A 687 45.27 -42.95 46.33
N GLY A 688 46.43 -43.28 45.74
CA GLY A 688 47.27 -44.39 46.16
C GLY A 688 48.73 -44.21 45.71
N ASN A 689 49.67 -44.55 46.61
CA ASN A 689 51.12 -44.36 46.47
C ASN A 689 51.83 -45.37 45.53
N ALA A 690 51.13 -46.00 44.58
CA ALA A 690 51.79 -46.91 43.65
C ALA A 690 52.62 -46.07 42.67
N ARG A 691 53.95 -46.08 42.80
CA ARG A 691 54.87 -45.46 41.84
C ARG A 691 55.81 -46.52 41.34
N TYR A 692 55.60 -46.97 40.11
CA TYR A 692 56.48 -47.92 39.46
C TYR A 692 57.78 -47.24 38.99
N SER A 693 58.83 -48.02 38.73
CA SER A 693 60.09 -47.48 38.20
C SER A 693 60.01 -47.16 36.71
N SER A 694 59.07 -47.76 35.99
CA SER A 694 58.79 -47.59 34.55
C SER A 694 57.30 -47.91 34.30
N PRO A 695 56.65 -47.32 33.28
CA PRO A 695 55.27 -47.66 32.91
C PRO A 695 55.14 -49.15 32.61
N ARG A 696 54.04 -49.75 33.08
CA ARG A 696 53.78 -51.18 32.90
C ARG A 696 53.49 -51.50 31.44
N GLU A 697 52.82 -50.60 30.76
CA GLU A 697 52.49 -50.66 29.34
C GLU A 697 53.75 -50.84 28.50
N LEU A 698 54.82 -50.10 28.83
CA LEU A 698 56.11 -50.24 28.18
C LEU A 698 56.68 -51.65 28.35
N TYR A 699 56.65 -52.19 29.57
CA TYR A 699 57.12 -53.55 29.86
C TYR A 699 56.31 -54.63 29.13
N ARG A 700 54.98 -54.51 29.12
CA ARG A 700 54.10 -55.46 28.40
C ARG A 700 54.41 -55.48 26.91
N LEU A 701 54.58 -54.30 26.32
CA LEU A 701 54.83 -54.17 24.89
C LEU A 701 56.20 -54.72 24.51
N THR A 702 57.26 -54.41 25.26
CA THR A 702 58.62 -54.92 24.99
C THR A 702 58.73 -56.43 25.21
N GLU A 703 58.13 -57.00 26.26
CA GLU A 703 58.08 -58.45 26.47
C GLU A 703 57.41 -59.18 25.31
N HIS A 704 56.29 -58.63 24.82
CA HIS A 704 55.61 -59.19 23.66
C HIS A 704 56.51 -59.14 22.41
N ILE A 705 57.15 -58.00 22.14
CA ILE A 705 58.07 -57.86 21.00
C ILE A 705 59.22 -58.88 21.12
N ILE A 706 59.87 -59.02 22.30
CA ILE A 706 60.92 -60.02 22.54
C ILE A 706 60.41 -61.44 22.23
N GLY A 707 59.19 -61.77 22.63
CA GLY A 707 58.58 -63.08 22.40
C GLY A 707 58.35 -63.41 20.92
N VAL A 708 58.00 -62.42 20.08
CA VAL A 708 57.65 -62.63 18.66
C VAL A 708 58.82 -62.41 17.69
N LEU A 709 59.91 -61.77 18.12
CA LEU A 709 61.10 -61.51 17.30
C LEU A 709 61.78 -62.76 16.70
N PRO A 710 61.93 -63.90 17.42
CA PRO A 710 62.54 -65.10 16.88
C PRO A 710 61.77 -65.69 15.68
N SER A 711 60.44 -65.61 15.69
CA SER A 711 59.59 -66.07 14.59
C SER A 711 59.72 -65.19 13.34
N CYS A 712 59.85 -63.87 13.50
CA CYS A 712 60.01 -62.94 12.37
C CYS A 712 61.36 -63.09 11.67
N THR A 713 62.43 -63.26 12.46
CA THR A 713 63.79 -63.46 11.92
C THR A 713 63.93 -64.81 11.19
N ALA A 714 63.24 -65.86 11.66
CA ALA A 714 63.18 -67.17 10.99
C ALA A 714 62.45 -67.15 9.64
N GLN A 715 61.55 -66.19 9.41
CA GLN A 715 60.80 -66.03 8.16
C GLN A 715 61.55 -65.17 7.10
N GLY A 716 62.81 -64.82 7.35
CA GLY A 716 63.67 -64.12 6.39
C GLY A 716 63.54 -62.59 6.42
N HIS A 717 62.98 -62.02 7.49
CA HIS A 717 62.92 -60.57 7.69
C HIS A 717 64.14 -60.08 8.50
N PRO A 718 65.10 -59.35 7.88
CA PRO A 718 66.40 -59.10 8.50
C PRO A 718 66.39 -58.00 9.58
N ASN A 719 65.37 -57.13 9.62
CA ASN A 719 65.18 -56.15 10.69
C ASN A 719 63.73 -55.63 10.73
N PRO A 720 62.90 -56.01 11.72
CA PRO A 720 61.52 -55.55 11.83
C PRO A 720 61.39 -54.05 12.14
N PHE A 721 62.40 -53.42 12.76
CA PHE A 721 62.46 -51.96 12.98
C PHE A 721 62.76 -51.14 11.72
N ALA A 722 63.31 -51.77 10.68
CA ALA A 722 63.58 -51.06 9.41
C ALA A 722 62.33 -50.99 8.52
N ARG A 723 61.35 -51.88 8.73
CA ARG A 723 60.13 -51.99 7.93
C ARG A 723 59.00 -51.11 8.46
N SER A 724 58.94 -50.87 9.78
CA SER A 724 58.01 -49.91 10.41
C SER A 724 58.15 -48.49 9.81
N GLN A 725 59.38 -48.09 9.45
CA GLN A 725 59.69 -46.77 8.90
C GLN A 725 59.29 -46.58 7.42
N GLN A 726 58.91 -47.64 6.69
CA GLN A 726 58.68 -47.58 5.24
C GLN A 726 57.21 -47.47 4.80
N LEU A 727 56.23 -47.55 5.71
CA LEU A 727 54.81 -47.59 5.33
C LEU A 727 53.94 -46.73 6.27
N ALA A 728 53.57 -45.52 5.82
CA ALA A 728 52.53 -44.70 6.43
C ALA A 728 51.16 -45.43 6.55
N THR A 729 50.97 -46.52 5.79
CA THR A 729 49.77 -47.37 5.82
C THR A 729 49.72 -48.37 7.00
N VAL A 730 50.81 -48.56 7.77
CA VAL A 730 50.84 -49.51 8.90
C VAL A 730 50.33 -48.87 10.19
N GLU A 731 50.50 -47.56 10.37
CA GLU A 731 50.14 -46.80 11.58
C GLU A 731 48.64 -46.81 11.92
N GLN A 732 47.78 -47.11 10.95
CA GLN A 732 46.31 -47.25 11.11
C GLN A 732 45.81 -48.68 10.85
N SER A 733 46.71 -49.67 10.81
CA SER A 733 46.29 -51.07 10.65
C SER A 733 45.45 -51.54 11.84
N ASN A 734 44.50 -52.44 11.59
CA ASN A 734 43.67 -53.02 12.65
C ASN A 734 44.53 -53.68 13.75
N ASP A 735 45.67 -54.27 13.38
CA ASP A 735 46.58 -54.91 14.32
C ASP A 735 47.24 -53.90 15.26
N VAL A 736 47.66 -52.73 14.77
CA VAL A 736 48.19 -51.62 15.59
C VAL A 736 47.12 -51.08 16.53
N LEU A 737 45.91 -50.84 16.03
CA LEU A 737 44.79 -50.34 16.83
C LEU A 737 44.31 -51.35 17.89
N ALA A 738 44.34 -52.65 17.59
CA ALA A 738 44.03 -53.72 18.53
C ALA A 738 45.14 -53.89 19.59
N THR A 739 46.40 -53.67 19.20
CA THR A 739 47.54 -53.68 20.13
C THR A 739 47.48 -52.50 21.10
N TRP A 740 47.14 -51.29 20.63
CA TRP A 740 46.84 -50.15 21.50
C TRP A 740 45.66 -50.42 22.44
N GLU A 741 44.58 -51.00 21.93
CA GLU A 741 43.41 -51.37 22.74
C GLU A 741 43.77 -52.35 23.87
N ALA A 742 44.58 -53.37 23.57
CA ALA A 742 45.08 -54.33 24.55
C ALA A 742 46.03 -53.69 25.58
N LEU A 743 46.75 -52.64 25.18
CA LEU A 743 47.59 -51.85 26.07
C LEU A 743 46.73 -51.07 27.07
N ASP A 744 45.74 -50.34 26.57
CA ASP A 744 44.86 -49.46 27.36
C ASP A 744 43.96 -50.24 28.33
N THR A 745 43.49 -51.43 27.92
CA THR A 745 42.57 -52.28 28.68
C THR A 745 43.26 -53.35 29.52
N ASP A 746 44.59 -53.44 29.43
CA ASP A 746 45.37 -54.49 30.10
C ASP A 746 44.95 -55.93 29.77
N THR A 747 44.46 -56.14 28.56
CA THR A 747 44.08 -57.46 28.04
C THR A 747 45.22 -58.08 27.24
N PRO A 748 45.31 -59.42 27.12
CA PRO A 748 46.33 -60.06 26.29
C PRO A 748 46.33 -59.51 24.85
N PHE A 749 47.52 -59.29 24.27
CA PHE A 749 47.62 -58.89 22.87
C PHE A 749 46.97 -59.97 21.98
N PRO A 750 46.26 -59.58 20.90
CA PRO A 750 45.71 -60.52 19.92
C PRO A 750 46.75 -61.54 19.44
N ALA A 751 46.31 -62.78 19.17
CA ALA A 751 47.23 -63.85 18.78
C ALA A 751 47.94 -63.57 17.44
N GLU A 752 47.29 -62.77 16.60
CA GLU A 752 47.74 -62.29 15.31
C GLU A 752 48.61 -61.02 15.37
N THR A 753 48.85 -60.43 16.55
CA THR A 753 49.69 -59.23 16.68
C THR A 753 51.11 -59.53 16.16
N THR A 754 51.48 -58.83 15.09
CA THR A 754 52.80 -58.96 14.46
C THR A 754 53.85 -58.16 15.23
N ALA A 755 55.13 -58.55 15.09
CA ALA A 755 56.23 -57.78 15.65
C ALA A 755 56.24 -56.35 15.11
N GLU A 756 55.93 -56.17 13.83
CA GLU A 756 55.81 -54.88 13.17
C GLU A 756 54.73 -54.00 13.81
N ALA A 757 53.53 -54.53 14.09
CA ALA A 757 52.47 -53.78 14.74
C ALA A 757 52.86 -53.33 16.15
N ALA A 758 53.41 -54.24 16.96
CA ALA A 758 53.86 -53.92 18.32
C ALA A 758 55.02 -52.91 18.35
N ILE A 759 55.97 -53.01 17.40
CA ILE A 759 57.04 -52.02 17.23
C ILE A 759 56.48 -50.66 16.82
N THR A 760 55.51 -50.62 15.90
CA THR A 760 54.84 -49.38 15.49
C THR A 760 54.13 -48.72 16.68
N VAL A 761 53.41 -49.48 17.51
CA VAL A 761 52.81 -48.97 18.76
C VAL A 761 53.87 -48.39 19.68
N LEU A 762 55.01 -49.08 19.86
CA LEU A 762 56.09 -48.63 20.72
C LEU A 762 56.70 -47.31 20.23
N GLU A 763 56.96 -47.20 18.93
CA GLU A 763 57.45 -45.97 18.30
C GLU A 763 56.45 -44.82 18.45
N GLN A 764 55.17 -45.08 18.18
CA GLN A 764 54.09 -44.09 18.33
C GLN A 764 53.95 -43.63 19.77
N TRP A 765 54.03 -44.55 20.74
CA TRP A 765 53.94 -44.24 22.16
C TRP A 765 55.03 -43.27 22.59
N PHE A 766 56.30 -43.52 22.21
CA PHE A 766 57.39 -42.59 22.53
C PHE A 766 57.26 -41.24 21.80
N ARG A 767 56.83 -41.23 20.54
CA ARG A 767 56.59 -39.98 19.79
C ARG A 767 55.45 -39.16 20.36
N ALA A 768 54.47 -39.81 21.00
CA ALA A 768 53.30 -39.17 21.56
C ALA A 768 53.53 -38.61 22.98
N LEU A 769 54.67 -38.90 23.62
CA LEU A 769 54.95 -38.36 24.95
C LEU A 769 54.97 -36.82 24.92
N PRO A 770 54.32 -36.15 25.90
CA PRO A 770 54.35 -34.69 25.97
C PRO A 770 55.76 -34.14 26.18
N ASP A 771 56.56 -34.87 26.95
CA ASP A 771 57.94 -34.53 27.26
C ASP A 771 58.87 -35.59 26.66
N ALA A 772 59.88 -35.14 25.93
CA ALA A 772 60.91 -36.05 25.44
C ALA A 772 61.64 -36.69 26.62
N LEU A 773 61.84 -38.01 26.56
CA LEU A 773 62.65 -38.74 27.55
C LEU A 773 64.05 -38.13 27.73
N VAL A 774 64.61 -37.60 26.63
CA VAL A 774 65.87 -36.87 26.61
C VAL A 774 65.67 -35.62 25.79
N ASP A 775 65.54 -34.47 26.47
CA ASP A 775 65.59 -33.17 25.81
C ASP A 775 67.06 -32.81 25.53
N TRP A 776 67.51 -33.12 24.30
CA TRP A 776 68.89 -32.88 23.89
C TRP A 776 69.31 -31.40 23.92
N ASP A 777 68.37 -30.45 23.91
CA ASP A 777 68.72 -29.02 23.99
C ASP A 777 69.07 -28.61 25.42
N THR A 778 68.53 -29.31 26.42
CA THR A 778 68.87 -29.11 27.84
C THR A 778 70.12 -29.88 28.28
N VAL A 779 70.50 -30.94 27.57
CA VAL A 779 71.70 -31.73 27.90
C VAL A 779 72.97 -30.89 27.69
N PRO A 780 73.82 -30.69 28.73
CA PRO A 780 75.05 -29.91 28.60
C PRO A 780 75.98 -30.44 27.50
N ALA A 781 76.59 -29.54 26.71
CA ALA A 781 77.48 -29.93 25.60
C ALA A 781 78.67 -30.83 26.04
N ALA A 782 79.10 -30.70 27.30
CA ALA A 782 80.12 -31.57 27.90
C ALA A 782 79.59 -33.00 28.18
N ALA A 783 78.33 -33.12 28.59
CA ALA A 783 77.68 -34.39 28.87
C ALA A 783 77.41 -35.21 27.59
N LYS A 784 77.09 -34.55 26.47
CA LYS A 784 76.89 -35.20 25.15
C LYS A 784 78.09 -36.04 24.66
N LYS A 785 79.29 -35.84 25.23
CA LYS A 785 80.51 -36.59 24.89
C LYS A 785 80.65 -37.93 25.64
N LYS A 786 79.84 -38.19 26.67
CA LYS A 786 79.85 -39.44 27.46
C LYS A 786 78.42 -39.83 27.84
N GLY A 787 77.95 -40.99 27.36
CA GLY A 787 76.57 -41.45 27.62
C GLY A 787 76.17 -41.49 29.09
N SER A 788 77.08 -41.85 30.01
CA SER A 788 76.81 -41.85 31.46
C SER A 788 76.53 -40.45 32.02
N ALA A 789 77.18 -39.41 31.47
CA ALA A 789 76.97 -38.03 31.90
C ALA A 789 75.65 -37.44 31.36
N VAL A 790 75.11 -38.01 30.26
CA VAL A 790 73.75 -37.67 29.78
C VAL A 790 72.72 -38.20 30.77
N LEU A 791 72.86 -39.45 31.23
CA LEU A 791 71.93 -40.04 32.22
C LEU A 791 71.90 -39.25 33.54
N GLU A 792 73.03 -38.74 34.01
CA GLU A 792 73.11 -37.90 35.23
C GLU A 792 72.34 -36.57 35.11
N SER A 793 72.01 -36.13 33.89
CA SER A 793 71.26 -34.89 33.63
C SER A 793 69.75 -35.08 33.44
N LEU A 794 69.26 -36.32 33.49
CA LEU A 794 67.85 -36.66 33.28
C LEU A 794 67.12 -36.87 34.62
N ASP A 795 65.80 -36.70 34.60
CA ASP A 795 64.95 -37.10 35.70
C ASP A 795 65.01 -38.61 35.95
N LYS A 796 64.86 -39.01 37.22
CA LYS A 796 64.98 -40.41 37.64
C LYS A 796 64.09 -41.36 36.83
N GLU A 797 62.90 -40.91 36.45
CA GLU A 797 61.94 -41.69 35.66
C GLU A 797 62.43 -41.90 34.22
N ALA A 798 62.94 -40.84 33.59
CA ALA A 798 63.56 -40.91 32.27
C ALA A 798 64.81 -41.80 32.28
N VAL A 799 65.66 -41.69 33.31
CA VAL A 799 66.84 -42.58 33.48
C VAL A 799 66.42 -44.05 33.50
N ASN A 800 65.40 -44.40 34.28
CA ASN A 800 64.94 -45.79 34.38
C ASN A 800 64.47 -46.33 33.02
N ILE A 801 63.70 -45.53 32.27
CA ILE A 801 63.18 -45.93 30.96
C ILE A 801 64.32 -46.04 29.94
N VAL A 802 65.24 -45.07 29.88
CA VAL A 802 66.39 -45.10 28.95
C VAL A 802 67.29 -46.29 29.25
N VAL A 803 67.60 -46.55 30.53
CA VAL A 803 68.41 -47.71 30.93
C VAL A 803 67.69 -49.01 30.60
N TYR A 804 66.39 -49.11 30.87
CA TYR A 804 65.58 -50.29 30.54
C TYR A 804 65.58 -50.56 29.04
N MET A 805 65.28 -49.56 28.21
CA MET A 805 65.23 -49.71 26.76
C MET A 805 66.60 -50.04 26.16
N THR A 806 67.69 -49.46 26.71
CA THR A 806 69.07 -49.77 26.27
C THR A 806 69.51 -51.18 26.71
N ALA A 807 68.88 -51.77 27.72
CA ALA A 807 69.17 -53.13 28.15
C ALA A 807 68.36 -54.18 27.37
N VAL A 808 67.16 -53.80 26.92
CA VAL A 808 66.25 -54.66 26.13
C VAL A 808 66.74 -54.85 24.69
N TRP A 809 67.32 -53.81 24.09
CA TRP A 809 67.80 -53.77 22.70
C TRP A 809 69.33 -53.79 22.64
#